data_AF-A0A364NKG9-F1
#
_entry.id   AF-A0A364NKG9-F1
#
_cell.length_a   1.000
_cell.length_b   1.000
_cell.length_c   1.000
_cell.angle_alpha   90.00
_cell.angle_beta   90.00
_cell.angle_gamma   90.00
#
_symmetry.space_group_name_H-M   'P 1'
#
loop_
_entity.id
_entity.type
_entity.pdbx_description
1 polymer ?
#
loop_
_entity_poly.entity_id
_entity_poly.type
_entity_poly.pdbx_seq_one_letter_code
_entity_poly.pdbx_strand_id
1 'polypeptide(L)'
;MDRCSFIFKPFLLLLLVLIALASNVNASLLNSEERAFIDRHGPISLAVMYDFIPFSFVENGQHTGLVADLVKLLENKADIQIKIEIDEWANNLRKLEEKEVDAIADISYRPNRAHFSLFTTPYFEIPTVIFTRADFGGYRGFEDFSGKRVGVLNNIFYLDLLKAVPGIDIVEFPDYEHLIKAVAFGSIDASIQNLTSAQHYATRHALTNIRVAGEFRIGGVGREDLRFGVQSELVIIHDILQKAMDAITSEEWRQLSQRWTDVVTLERIKQQTLALTPEEREYVRQNPVIRVQNEANFEPYNYNENGFPTGHSIDLIRLLAARVGLEVEPISGHTWSDFMQMMAQGELDVMMNIAPNESRQEIMAFTGPYIRLAQAVYQHKDQQPIQSPEDFIGKTLALPDAFYNYEFFKNQPDIQVIPTEDSIAALILVSTQEADATLELLSVANHLSTKYGIPDLRSNSLQDTRFGRPIPLHIGVRKDDPMLKTLLQKSMDTLTEQEKRELQERWISRTHASAHHVHLTREELEWLDQIPALRICAISERMPYERIDQNGQYYGAIADIIEVLTNNAGLTTRLSRQPHWQAALDALENNLCDFIANAPSIDGHQPSVSITSSYYETPIVIATRQDAFFINNLDQTKDQTFAVLAFSEIETLIRSRFPDTKLVSYPSAEAGLDAVRKYEVFGYIDSLPSLGNTLNRSGRDNLKIGGQLDIAYQFHFAVQSQHQLLLDLLNKALLSITDETKAQIEQRWMQIAISKPADYRLIWQIGVVALLIIIAFIIWNIKLAKLNIRVQRANTQLLEVQRELEIKNRQLEQLAITDRLTRLYNRMRLEKAFEEMIDESEKSGRIFSVLLMDIDFFKRVNDTYGHLCGDAVLTDIASILKGHCSANATLARWGGEEFMVICPDMTLDEATTHADMLRQLIADHQFPDVGSCTVSIGVTQWQLGDKQKSLTLRADTALYHAKEQGRNRVCALEAGQKA
;
A
#
# COMPACT_ATOMS: atom_id res chain seq x y z
N MET A 1 54.59 67.13 -49.45
CA MET A 1 55.58 66.57 -48.53
C MET A 1 54.78 65.90 -47.42
N ASP A 2 54.81 64.61 -47.14
CA ASP A 2 55.72 63.53 -47.54
C ASP A 2 55.08 62.17 -47.21
N ARG A 3 55.43 61.16 -48.00
CA ARG A 3 55.50 59.71 -47.69
C ARG A 3 54.23 58.94 -47.30
N CYS A 4 53.70 58.15 -48.23
CA CYS A 4 53.84 56.67 -48.25
C CYS A 4 52.90 56.08 -49.29
N SER A 5 53.41 55.89 -50.50
CA SER A 5 52.74 55.27 -51.63
C SER A 5 53.64 54.16 -52.17
N PHE A 6 53.58 52.97 -51.57
CA PHE A 6 54.06 51.70 -52.13
C PHE A 6 53.46 50.58 -51.27
N ILE A 7 53.14 49.42 -51.87
CA ILE A 7 52.52 48.21 -51.27
C ILE A 7 50.97 48.11 -51.38
N PHE A 8 50.37 48.35 -52.56
CA PHE A 8 48.98 47.88 -52.81
C PHE A 8 48.68 47.36 -54.23
N LYS A 9 49.71 47.14 -55.06
CA LYS A 9 49.56 46.59 -56.43
C LYS A 9 50.08 45.17 -56.69
N PRO A 10 50.99 44.54 -55.89
CA PRO A 10 51.37 43.15 -56.16
C PRO A 10 50.40 42.13 -55.56
N PHE A 11 49.58 42.52 -54.57
CA PHE A 11 48.69 41.59 -53.87
C PHE A 11 47.42 41.25 -54.66
N LEU A 12 46.89 42.20 -55.44
CA LEU A 12 45.68 41.98 -56.26
C LEU A 12 45.96 41.11 -57.49
N LEU A 13 47.17 41.18 -58.06
CA LEU A 13 47.58 40.34 -59.19
C LEU A 13 47.94 38.91 -58.73
N LEU A 14 48.52 38.75 -57.53
CA LEU A 14 48.79 37.42 -56.96
C LEU A 14 47.49 36.71 -56.56
N LEU A 15 46.49 37.46 -56.07
CA LEU A 15 45.16 36.91 -55.73
C LEU A 15 44.38 36.49 -56.98
N LEU A 16 44.46 37.23 -58.08
CA LEU A 16 43.81 36.87 -59.34
C LEU A 16 44.49 35.69 -60.07
N VAL A 17 45.82 35.53 -59.92
CA VAL A 17 46.54 34.35 -60.45
C VAL A 17 46.32 33.11 -59.58
N LEU A 18 46.17 33.26 -58.26
CA LEU A 18 45.81 32.16 -57.36
C LEU A 18 44.34 31.72 -57.50
N ILE A 19 43.42 32.63 -57.85
CA ILE A 19 42.02 32.29 -58.15
C ILE A 19 41.88 31.65 -59.55
N ALA A 20 42.74 31.98 -60.51
CA ALA A 20 42.73 31.35 -61.84
C ALA A 20 43.37 29.94 -61.87
N LEU A 21 44.21 29.59 -60.88
CA LEU A 21 44.81 28.26 -60.71
C LEU A 21 44.01 27.33 -59.78
N ALA A 22 42.89 27.80 -59.21
CA ALA A 22 41.91 26.98 -58.49
C ALA A 22 40.70 26.63 -59.38
N SER A 23 40.90 26.52 -60.69
CA SER A 23 40.05 25.63 -61.47
C SER A 23 40.45 24.21 -61.10
N ASN A 24 39.75 23.65 -60.11
CA ASN A 24 39.71 22.21 -59.91
C ASN A 24 39.31 21.60 -61.26
N VAL A 25 40.30 21.11 -62.00
CA VAL A 25 40.09 20.05 -62.96
C VAL A 25 39.60 18.90 -62.09
N ASN A 26 38.27 18.74 -61.96
CA ASN A 26 37.70 17.49 -61.54
C ASN A 26 38.25 16.47 -62.54
N ALA A 27 39.24 15.68 -62.11
CA ALA A 27 39.60 14.50 -62.85
C ALA A 27 38.31 13.69 -62.97
N SER A 28 37.84 13.48 -64.20
CA SER A 28 36.74 12.57 -64.48
C SER A 28 37.02 11.26 -63.75
N LEU A 29 36.09 10.83 -62.89
CA LEU A 29 36.19 9.56 -62.18
C LEU A 29 36.34 8.39 -63.16
N LEU A 30 35.75 8.54 -64.34
CA LEU A 30 35.79 7.58 -65.43
C LEU A 30 37.04 7.78 -66.28
N ASN A 31 37.67 6.66 -66.65
CA ASN A 31 38.71 6.66 -67.68
C ASN A 31 38.11 6.87 -69.08
N SER A 32 38.97 7.05 -70.09
CA SER A 32 38.51 7.33 -71.46
C SER A 32 37.70 6.20 -72.10
N GLU A 33 37.92 4.95 -71.69
CA GLU A 33 37.20 3.77 -72.18
C GLU A 33 35.79 3.70 -71.56
N GLU A 34 35.70 3.89 -70.25
CA GLU A 34 34.44 3.96 -69.49
C GLU A 34 33.54 5.10 -69.97
N ARG A 35 34.13 6.27 -70.21
CA ARG A 35 33.38 7.43 -70.72
C ARG A 35 32.83 7.15 -72.12
N ALA A 36 33.66 6.63 -73.03
CA ALA A 36 33.23 6.28 -74.38
C ALA A 36 32.21 5.12 -74.40
N PHE A 37 32.22 4.24 -73.39
CA PHE A 37 31.20 3.21 -73.21
C PHE A 37 29.86 3.82 -72.82
N ILE A 38 29.80 4.66 -71.79
CA ILE A 38 28.55 5.30 -71.33
C ILE A 38 27.92 6.16 -72.43
N ASP A 39 28.73 6.94 -73.16
CA ASP A 39 28.25 7.79 -74.26
C ASP A 39 27.58 6.97 -75.39
N ARG A 40 27.96 5.70 -75.57
CA ARG A 40 27.35 4.79 -76.57
C ARG A 40 26.22 3.94 -76.00
N HIS A 41 26.34 3.49 -74.76
CA HIS A 41 25.37 2.60 -74.10
C HIS A 41 24.07 3.34 -73.75
N GLY A 42 24.19 4.62 -73.35
CA GLY A 42 23.08 5.39 -72.82
C GLY A 42 22.88 5.16 -71.31
N PRO A 43 21.73 5.60 -70.75
CA PRO A 43 21.47 5.48 -69.32
C PRO A 43 21.48 4.02 -68.84
N ILE A 44 22.12 3.77 -67.70
CA ILE A 44 22.15 2.45 -67.07
C ILE A 44 20.74 2.15 -66.54
N SER A 45 20.13 1.08 -67.01
CA SER A 45 18.84 0.62 -66.51
C SER A 45 19.01 -0.12 -65.17
N LEU A 46 18.34 0.36 -64.13
CA LEU A 46 18.45 -0.15 -62.76
C LEU A 46 17.07 -0.59 -62.25
N ALA A 47 16.93 -1.87 -61.97
CA ALA A 47 15.76 -2.44 -61.32
C ALA A 47 15.77 -2.20 -59.81
N VAL A 48 14.65 -1.72 -59.26
CA VAL A 48 14.48 -1.38 -57.84
C VAL A 48 13.12 -1.87 -57.30
N MET A 49 13.06 -2.16 -56.01
CA MET A 49 11.83 -2.62 -55.34
C MET A 49 10.87 -1.45 -55.05
N TYR A 50 9.57 -1.76 -54.97
CA TYR A 50 8.55 -0.77 -54.58
C TYR A 50 8.17 -0.81 -53.09
N ASP A 51 8.54 -1.86 -52.37
CA ASP A 51 8.04 -2.18 -51.04
C ASP A 51 9.16 -2.40 -49.98
N PHE A 52 10.43 -2.17 -50.30
CA PHE A 52 11.57 -2.49 -49.43
C PHE A 52 12.01 -1.31 -48.56
N ILE A 53 11.26 -1.04 -47.49
CA ILE A 53 11.42 0.17 -46.66
C ILE A 53 12.52 -0.03 -45.59
N PRO A 54 13.39 0.97 -45.33
CA PRO A 54 13.48 2.31 -45.94
C PRO A 54 14.44 2.42 -47.15
N PHE A 55 14.85 1.31 -47.74
CA PHE A 55 15.91 1.28 -48.74
C PHE A 55 15.42 1.66 -50.13
N SER A 56 14.34 1.05 -50.58
CA SER A 56 13.90 1.08 -51.97
C SER A 56 12.39 0.86 -52.04
N PHE A 57 11.64 1.96 -52.15
CA PHE A 57 10.19 1.90 -52.16
C PHE A 57 9.56 3.00 -53.01
N VAL A 58 8.25 2.92 -53.23
CA VAL A 58 7.50 3.96 -53.95
C VAL A 58 6.70 4.81 -52.99
N GLU A 59 6.92 6.12 -53.06
CA GLU A 59 6.10 7.11 -52.38
C GLU A 59 5.66 8.17 -53.39
N ASN A 60 4.36 8.49 -53.42
CA ASN A 60 3.77 9.45 -54.38
C ASN A 60 4.09 9.16 -55.87
N GLY A 61 4.26 7.89 -56.23
CA GLY A 61 4.58 7.47 -57.60
C GLY A 61 6.04 7.68 -58.02
N GLN A 62 6.94 7.99 -57.08
CA GLN A 62 8.37 8.11 -57.32
C GLN A 62 9.17 7.12 -56.46
N HIS A 63 10.26 6.60 -57.01
CA HIS A 63 11.22 5.81 -56.25
C HIS A 63 11.87 6.67 -55.17
N THR A 64 11.80 6.17 -53.94
CA THR A 64 12.11 6.86 -52.70
C THR A 64 12.86 5.88 -51.78
N GLY A 65 13.71 6.40 -50.90
CA GLY A 65 14.51 5.59 -49.97
C GLY A 65 16.01 5.81 -50.11
N LEU A 66 16.77 5.06 -49.33
CA LEU A 66 18.23 5.10 -49.32
C LEU A 66 18.83 4.89 -50.73
N VAL A 67 18.31 3.93 -51.48
CA VAL A 67 18.78 3.61 -52.84
C VAL A 67 18.50 4.77 -53.80
N ALA A 68 17.35 5.44 -53.68
CA ALA A 68 17.02 6.58 -54.55
C ALA A 68 18.00 7.76 -54.37
N ASP A 69 18.43 8.03 -53.14
CA ASP A 69 19.42 9.06 -52.85
C ASP A 69 20.85 8.59 -53.13
N LEU A 70 21.15 7.30 -52.95
CA LEU A 70 22.42 6.71 -53.34
C LEU A 70 22.62 6.80 -54.86
N VAL A 71 21.60 6.46 -55.65
CA VAL A 71 21.62 6.58 -57.12
C VAL A 71 21.97 8.00 -57.55
N LYS A 72 21.35 9.03 -56.95
CA LYS A 72 21.68 10.45 -57.25
C LYS A 72 23.14 10.76 -56.95
N LEU A 73 23.70 10.22 -55.87
CA LEU A 73 25.13 10.38 -55.57
C LEU A 73 25.99 9.69 -56.64
N LEU A 74 25.64 8.48 -57.07
CA LEU A 74 26.39 7.77 -58.11
C LEU A 74 26.34 8.51 -59.45
N GLU A 75 25.17 8.98 -59.86
CA GLU A 75 25.00 9.83 -61.06
C GLU A 75 25.90 11.06 -61.00
N ASN A 76 25.95 11.76 -59.86
CA ASN A 76 26.79 12.94 -59.68
C ASN A 76 28.30 12.64 -59.62
N LYS A 77 28.70 11.54 -58.98
CA LYS A 77 30.13 11.19 -58.79
C LYS A 77 30.77 10.69 -60.08
N ALA A 78 30.04 9.89 -60.86
CA ALA A 78 30.53 9.31 -62.11
C ALA A 78 30.10 10.10 -63.36
N ASP A 79 29.23 11.11 -63.22
CA ASP A 79 28.64 11.87 -64.33
C ASP A 79 27.99 10.92 -65.36
N ILE A 80 27.06 10.11 -64.85
CA ILE A 80 26.29 9.08 -65.57
C ILE A 80 24.79 9.29 -65.34
N GLN A 81 23.95 8.66 -66.17
CA GLN A 81 22.50 8.64 -65.98
C GLN A 81 22.02 7.24 -65.66
N ILE A 82 21.12 7.11 -64.69
CA ILE A 82 20.52 5.84 -64.27
C ILE A 82 19.00 5.92 -64.48
N LYS A 83 18.48 5.03 -65.31
CA LYS A 83 17.04 4.89 -65.57
C LYS A 83 16.46 3.84 -64.61
N ILE A 84 15.58 4.28 -63.72
CA ILE A 84 14.93 3.41 -62.73
C ILE A 84 13.77 2.60 -63.35
N GLU A 85 13.76 1.30 -63.10
CA GLU A 85 12.64 0.40 -63.38
C GLU A 85 12.12 -0.21 -62.08
N ILE A 86 10.82 -0.06 -61.80
CA ILE A 86 10.22 -0.43 -60.52
C ILE A 86 9.35 -1.67 -60.71
N ASP A 87 9.56 -2.69 -59.88
CA ASP A 87 8.78 -3.93 -59.88
C ASP A 87 8.92 -4.68 -58.53
N GLU A 88 8.26 -5.83 -58.38
CA GLU A 88 8.49 -6.75 -57.27
C GLU A 88 9.85 -7.45 -57.39
N TRP A 89 10.38 -7.93 -56.25
CA TRP A 89 11.70 -8.58 -56.18
C TRP A 89 11.89 -9.69 -57.24
N ALA A 90 10.92 -10.60 -57.36
CA ALA A 90 11.01 -11.74 -58.26
C ALA A 90 11.09 -11.32 -59.74
N ASN A 91 10.31 -10.32 -60.15
CA ASN A 91 10.34 -9.79 -61.51
C ASN A 91 11.64 -9.04 -61.79
N ASN A 92 12.12 -8.24 -60.84
CA ASN A 92 13.39 -7.53 -60.98
C ASN A 92 14.58 -8.49 -61.12
N LEU A 93 14.60 -9.57 -60.33
CA LEU A 93 15.64 -10.59 -60.45
C LEU A 93 15.60 -11.30 -61.80
N ARG A 94 14.38 -11.67 -62.27
CA ARG A 94 14.18 -12.24 -63.60
C ARG A 94 14.66 -11.29 -64.71
N LYS A 95 14.32 -10.00 -64.63
CA LYS A 95 14.78 -8.99 -65.60
C LYS A 95 16.30 -8.91 -65.67
N LEU A 96 17.00 -9.03 -64.55
CA LEU A 96 18.47 -9.07 -64.55
C LEU A 96 18.98 -10.35 -65.23
N GLU A 97 18.41 -11.51 -64.89
CA GLU A 97 18.81 -12.82 -65.43
C GLU A 97 18.55 -12.93 -66.94
N GLU A 98 17.40 -12.41 -67.40
CA GLU A 98 16.99 -12.36 -68.81
C GLU A 98 17.58 -11.17 -69.58
N LYS A 99 18.42 -10.37 -68.93
CA LYS A 99 19.16 -9.23 -69.49
C LYS A 99 18.28 -8.08 -69.99
N GLU A 100 17.09 -7.93 -69.41
CA GLU A 100 16.17 -6.80 -69.67
C GLU A 100 16.64 -5.49 -68.99
N VAL A 101 17.40 -5.57 -67.89
CA VAL A 101 17.97 -4.43 -67.15
C VAL A 101 19.46 -4.62 -66.90
N ASP A 102 20.25 -3.55 -66.96
CA ASP A 102 21.70 -3.60 -66.79
C ASP A 102 22.12 -3.96 -65.36
N ALA A 103 21.36 -3.48 -64.37
CA ALA A 103 21.63 -3.67 -62.96
C ALA A 103 20.35 -3.83 -62.12
N ILE A 104 20.51 -4.36 -60.90
CA ILE A 104 19.48 -4.44 -59.85
C ILE A 104 20.05 -3.89 -58.54
N ALA A 105 19.22 -3.22 -57.74
CA ALA A 105 19.54 -2.83 -56.37
C ALA A 105 19.12 -3.91 -55.35
N ASP A 106 19.47 -3.72 -54.09
CA ASP A 106 19.02 -4.52 -52.94
C ASP A 106 19.35 -6.02 -53.00
N ILE A 107 20.31 -6.42 -53.84
CA ILE A 107 20.64 -7.83 -54.04
C ILE A 107 21.78 -8.29 -53.12
N SER A 108 21.58 -9.43 -52.46
CA SER A 108 22.63 -10.11 -51.69
C SER A 108 23.52 -10.99 -52.56
N TYR A 109 24.82 -11.03 -52.24
CA TYR A 109 25.78 -11.90 -52.94
C TYR A 109 25.48 -13.36 -52.65
N ARG A 110 25.27 -14.20 -53.66
CA ARG A 110 25.21 -15.65 -53.46
C ARG A 110 25.96 -16.41 -54.54
N PRO A 111 26.62 -17.54 -54.20
CA PRO A 111 27.38 -18.32 -55.18
C PRO A 111 26.54 -18.74 -56.39
N ASN A 112 25.26 -19.08 -56.19
CA ASN A 112 24.35 -19.46 -57.27
C ASN A 112 23.93 -18.28 -58.17
N ARG A 113 24.17 -17.03 -57.78
CA ARG A 113 23.86 -15.83 -58.59
C ARG A 113 25.10 -15.26 -59.30
N ALA A 114 26.29 -15.65 -58.87
CA ALA A 114 27.56 -15.17 -59.41
C ALA A 114 27.79 -15.53 -60.90
N HIS A 115 27.01 -16.45 -61.47
CA HIS A 115 27.13 -16.81 -62.88
C HIS A 115 26.41 -15.84 -63.82
N PHE A 116 25.46 -15.03 -63.34
CA PHE A 116 24.74 -14.03 -64.14
C PHE A 116 24.86 -12.59 -63.61
N SER A 117 25.40 -12.39 -62.40
CA SER A 117 25.58 -11.08 -61.79
C SER A 117 27.00 -10.89 -61.23
N LEU A 118 27.62 -9.75 -61.57
CA LEU A 118 28.69 -9.13 -60.80
C LEU A 118 28.09 -8.37 -59.61
N PHE A 119 28.86 -8.17 -58.56
CA PHE A 119 28.38 -7.57 -57.31
C PHE A 119 29.34 -6.51 -56.82
N THR A 120 28.83 -5.31 -56.54
CA THR A 120 29.60 -4.29 -55.84
C THR A 120 29.91 -4.72 -54.40
N THR A 121 30.77 -3.97 -53.70
CA THR A 121 30.82 -4.02 -52.23
C THR A 121 29.44 -3.71 -51.63
N PRO A 122 29.09 -4.28 -50.46
CA PRO A 122 27.79 -4.03 -49.86
C PRO A 122 27.74 -2.59 -49.35
N TYR A 123 26.66 -1.88 -49.70
CA TYR A 123 26.39 -0.54 -49.16
C TYR A 123 25.55 -0.58 -47.89
N PHE A 124 24.96 -1.74 -47.56
CA PHE A 124 24.17 -1.92 -46.35
C PHE A 124 24.10 -3.39 -45.90
N GLU A 125 23.90 -3.64 -44.61
CA GLU A 125 23.62 -4.98 -44.08
C GLU A 125 22.40 -4.98 -43.15
N ILE A 126 21.46 -5.91 -43.37
CA ILE A 126 20.19 -5.97 -42.63
C ILE A 126 20.00 -7.36 -42.03
N PRO A 127 19.61 -7.49 -40.74
CA PRO A 127 19.28 -8.79 -40.17
C PRO A 127 17.99 -9.36 -40.77
N THR A 128 18.02 -10.64 -41.13
CA THR A 128 16.82 -11.42 -41.43
C THR A 128 16.32 -12.04 -40.12
N VAL A 129 15.04 -11.88 -39.81
CA VAL A 129 14.45 -12.35 -38.56
C VAL A 129 13.20 -13.15 -38.81
N ILE A 130 12.76 -13.85 -37.77
CA ILE A 130 11.55 -14.65 -37.76
C ILE A 130 10.48 -13.85 -37.03
N PHE A 131 9.36 -13.59 -37.70
CA PHE A 131 8.17 -13.03 -37.08
C PHE A 131 7.14 -14.11 -36.83
N THR A 132 6.51 -14.07 -35.67
CA THR A 132 5.41 -14.96 -35.26
C THR A 132 4.31 -14.14 -34.62
N ARG A 133 3.14 -14.74 -34.43
CA ARG A 133 2.13 -14.15 -33.55
C ARG A 133 2.58 -14.21 -32.09
N ALA A 134 2.06 -13.30 -31.27
CA ALA A 134 2.37 -13.26 -29.84
C ALA A 134 2.01 -14.55 -29.09
N ASP A 135 1.01 -15.29 -29.58
CA ASP A 135 0.51 -16.56 -29.02
C ASP A 135 1.20 -17.81 -29.58
N PHE A 136 2.23 -17.67 -30.41
CA PHE A 136 2.94 -18.80 -31.04
C PHE A 136 3.72 -19.70 -30.06
N GLY A 137 3.96 -19.23 -28.81
CA GLY A 137 4.89 -19.90 -27.89
C GLY A 137 6.34 -19.57 -28.22
N GLY A 138 7.29 -20.08 -27.42
CA GLY A 138 8.72 -19.78 -27.60
C GLY A 138 9.31 -20.45 -28.85
N TYR A 139 10.07 -19.70 -29.65
CA TYR A 139 10.88 -20.24 -30.75
C TYR A 139 12.28 -20.60 -30.22
N ARG A 140 12.70 -21.85 -30.43
CA ARG A 140 13.95 -22.45 -29.96
C ARG A 140 14.80 -22.97 -31.12
N GLY A 141 14.19 -23.23 -32.28
CA GLY A 141 14.88 -23.61 -33.51
C GLY A 141 13.92 -24.06 -34.60
N PHE A 142 14.45 -24.46 -35.76
CA PHE A 142 13.64 -24.86 -36.91
C PHE A 142 12.72 -26.06 -36.66
N GLU A 143 13.01 -26.90 -35.66
CA GLU A 143 12.15 -28.01 -35.26
C GLU A 143 10.75 -27.54 -34.81
N ASP A 144 10.64 -26.32 -34.28
CA ASP A 144 9.36 -25.71 -33.86
C ASP A 144 8.46 -25.35 -35.06
N PHE A 145 9.01 -25.37 -36.28
CA PHE A 145 8.25 -25.21 -37.52
C PHE A 145 7.76 -26.52 -38.12
N SER A 146 8.01 -27.66 -37.47
CA SER A 146 7.48 -28.94 -37.93
C SER A 146 5.95 -28.94 -37.92
N GLY A 147 5.33 -29.19 -39.09
CA GLY A 147 3.89 -29.10 -39.32
C GLY A 147 3.33 -27.68 -39.36
N LYS A 148 4.20 -26.65 -39.39
CA LYS A 148 3.81 -25.24 -39.44
C LYS A 148 3.96 -24.65 -40.84
N ARG A 149 3.17 -23.61 -41.10
CA ARG A 149 3.22 -22.83 -42.32
C ARG A 149 4.17 -21.64 -42.16
N VAL A 150 5.26 -21.62 -42.92
CA VAL A 150 6.28 -20.57 -42.86
C VAL A 150 6.25 -19.76 -44.16
N GLY A 151 6.00 -18.46 -44.02
CA GLY A 151 5.97 -17.53 -45.14
C GLY A 151 7.34 -16.94 -45.48
N VAL A 152 7.62 -16.81 -46.78
CA VAL A 152 8.81 -16.15 -47.33
C VAL A 152 8.47 -15.38 -48.60
N LEU A 153 9.35 -14.51 -49.09
CA LEU A 153 9.18 -13.88 -50.40
C LEU A 153 9.48 -14.85 -51.55
N ASN A 154 8.78 -14.66 -52.68
CA ASN A 154 9.03 -15.37 -53.94
C ASN A 154 10.50 -15.20 -54.37
N ASN A 155 11.17 -16.29 -54.75
CA ASN A 155 12.57 -16.30 -55.22
C ASN A 155 13.56 -15.63 -54.24
N ILE A 156 13.29 -15.68 -52.93
CA ILE A 156 14.23 -15.22 -51.92
C ILE A 156 15.45 -16.14 -51.86
N PHE A 157 16.62 -15.58 -51.56
CA PHE A 157 17.90 -16.27 -51.73
C PHE A 157 18.12 -17.47 -50.77
N TYR A 158 17.33 -17.59 -49.70
CA TYR A 158 17.38 -18.72 -48.76
C TYR A 158 16.26 -19.74 -48.98
N LEU A 159 15.46 -19.60 -50.03
CA LEU A 159 14.32 -20.46 -50.30
C LEU A 159 14.72 -21.94 -50.43
N ASP A 160 15.78 -22.24 -51.18
CA ASP A 160 16.24 -23.62 -51.38
C ASP A 160 16.79 -24.23 -50.08
N LEU A 161 17.46 -23.43 -49.25
CA LEU A 161 17.94 -23.86 -47.93
C LEU A 161 16.77 -24.18 -47.00
N LEU A 162 15.70 -23.37 -47.05
CA LEU A 162 14.51 -23.59 -46.26
C LEU A 162 13.73 -24.82 -46.75
N LYS A 163 13.64 -25.02 -48.08
CA LYS A 163 13.03 -26.22 -48.70
C LYS A 163 13.74 -27.52 -48.32
N ALA A 164 15.03 -27.45 -47.97
CA ALA A 164 15.79 -28.60 -47.48
C ALA A 164 15.48 -28.97 -46.02
N VAL A 165 14.77 -28.13 -45.26
CA VAL A 165 14.37 -28.42 -43.88
C VAL A 165 13.13 -29.31 -43.86
N PRO A 166 13.20 -30.53 -43.31
CA PRO A 166 12.07 -31.46 -43.32
C PRO A 166 10.95 -30.98 -42.39
N GLY A 167 9.70 -31.14 -42.84
CA GLY A 167 8.51 -30.92 -42.01
C GLY A 167 7.93 -29.50 -42.01
N ILE A 168 8.49 -28.56 -42.79
CA ILE A 168 7.98 -27.19 -42.92
C ILE A 168 7.10 -27.06 -44.17
N ASP A 169 5.92 -26.45 -44.03
CA ASP A 169 5.06 -26.06 -45.17
C ASP A 169 5.38 -24.61 -45.59
N ILE A 170 6.08 -24.44 -46.71
CA ILE A 170 6.56 -23.13 -47.16
C ILE A 170 5.50 -22.47 -48.04
N VAL A 171 5.16 -21.21 -47.72
CA VAL A 171 4.22 -20.39 -48.48
C VAL A 171 4.96 -19.16 -49.01
N GLU A 172 5.01 -19.00 -50.32
CA GLU A 172 5.69 -17.87 -50.96
C GLU A 172 4.73 -16.68 -51.16
N PHE A 173 5.22 -15.45 -50.96
CA PHE A 173 4.47 -14.20 -51.06
C PHE A 173 5.15 -13.21 -52.02
N PRO A 174 4.39 -12.37 -52.73
CA PRO A 174 4.94 -11.43 -53.71
C PRO A 174 5.67 -10.24 -53.07
N ASP A 175 5.24 -9.79 -51.89
CA ASP A 175 5.74 -8.57 -51.24
C ASP A 175 5.70 -8.65 -49.71
N TYR A 176 6.43 -7.74 -49.06
CA TYR A 176 6.59 -7.70 -47.60
C TYR A 176 5.28 -7.39 -46.86
N GLU A 177 4.38 -6.60 -47.47
CA GLU A 177 3.12 -6.20 -46.86
C GLU A 177 2.16 -7.39 -46.72
N HIS A 178 2.00 -8.19 -47.78
CA HIS A 178 1.19 -9.40 -47.76
C HIS A 178 1.80 -10.45 -46.82
N LEU A 179 3.14 -10.57 -46.80
CA LEU A 179 3.84 -11.54 -45.95
C LEU A 179 3.61 -11.28 -44.45
N ILE A 180 3.79 -10.04 -43.98
CA ILE A 180 3.60 -9.73 -42.54
C ILE A 180 2.13 -9.81 -42.12
N LYS A 181 1.20 -9.40 -42.99
CA LYS A 181 -0.25 -9.52 -42.75
C LYS A 181 -0.67 -10.97 -42.62
N ALA A 182 -0.10 -11.87 -43.42
CA ALA A 182 -0.43 -13.29 -43.36
C ALA A 182 -0.09 -13.91 -41.99
N VAL A 183 1.00 -13.49 -41.34
CA VAL A 183 1.31 -13.89 -39.95
C VAL A 183 0.30 -13.30 -38.98
N ALA A 184 0.04 -12.00 -39.06
CA ALA A 184 -0.86 -11.31 -38.13
C ALA A 184 -2.29 -11.87 -38.17
N PHE A 185 -2.80 -12.22 -39.37
CA PHE A 185 -4.12 -12.82 -39.54
C PHE A 185 -4.15 -14.34 -39.32
N GLY A 186 -3.02 -14.97 -38.98
CA GLY A 186 -2.93 -16.40 -38.72
C GLY A 186 -3.15 -17.25 -39.97
N SER A 187 -2.93 -16.69 -41.16
CA SER A 187 -2.88 -17.50 -42.38
C SER A 187 -1.62 -18.35 -42.38
N ILE A 188 -0.48 -17.82 -41.94
CA ILE A 188 0.77 -18.57 -41.72
C ILE A 188 1.17 -18.47 -40.25
N ASP A 189 1.97 -19.41 -39.76
CA ASP A 189 2.40 -19.48 -38.36
C ASP A 189 3.62 -18.57 -38.09
N ALA A 190 4.52 -18.46 -39.06
CA ALA A 190 5.71 -17.61 -38.99
C ALA A 190 6.03 -17.01 -40.37
N SER A 191 6.73 -15.88 -40.40
CA SER A 191 7.35 -15.35 -41.62
C SER A 191 8.82 -15.07 -41.40
N ILE A 192 9.63 -15.30 -42.43
CA ILE A 192 11.06 -15.00 -42.44
C ILE A 192 11.26 -13.83 -43.40
N GLN A 193 11.78 -12.72 -42.89
CA GLN A 193 11.95 -11.47 -43.65
C GLN A 193 12.90 -10.52 -42.92
N ASN A 194 13.37 -9.48 -43.61
CA ASN A 194 14.20 -8.45 -42.99
C ASN A 194 13.43 -7.69 -41.89
N LEU A 195 14.16 -7.26 -40.86
CA LEU A 195 13.58 -6.61 -39.69
C LEU A 195 12.87 -5.29 -40.03
N THR A 196 13.47 -4.45 -40.90
CA THR A 196 13.04 -3.06 -41.13
C THR A 196 11.73 -2.95 -41.90
N SER A 197 11.58 -3.69 -43.00
CA SER A 197 10.35 -3.69 -43.81
C SER A 197 9.19 -4.28 -43.00
N ALA A 198 9.43 -5.39 -42.32
CA ALA A 198 8.40 -6.05 -41.51
C ALA A 198 7.90 -5.16 -40.36
N GLN A 199 8.80 -4.49 -39.62
CA GLN A 199 8.42 -3.55 -38.57
C GLN A 199 7.67 -2.33 -39.12
N HIS A 200 8.09 -1.81 -40.28
CA HIS A 200 7.41 -0.70 -40.94
C HIS A 200 5.96 -1.07 -41.25
N TYR A 201 5.74 -2.17 -41.97
CA TYR A 201 4.38 -2.60 -42.34
C TYR A 201 3.55 -3.01 -41.13
N ALA A 202 4.16 -3.66 -40.13
CA ALA A 202 3.51 -3.93 -38.86
C ALA A 202 2.97 -2.65 -38.20
N THR A 203 3.81 -1.61 -38.14
CA THR A 203 3.44 -0.32 -37.54
C THR A 203 2.40 0.40 -38.37
N ARG A 204 2.60 0.51 -39.68
CA ARG A 204 1.71 1.16 -40.64
C ARG A 204 0.29 0.59 -40.62
N HIS A 205 0.17 -0.72 -40.42
CA HIS A 205 -1.12 -1.41 -40.34
C HIS A 205 -1.61 -1.68 -38.91
N ALA A 206 -0.93 -1.13 -37.89
CA ALA A 206 -1.26 -1.32 -36.47
C ALA A 206 -1.40 -2.80 -36.06
N LEU A 207 -0.51 -3.66 -36.58
CA LEU A 207 -0.46 -5.09 -36.26
C LEU A 207 0.24 -5.28 -34.90
N THR A 208 -0.54 -5.29 -33.81
CA THR A 208 -0.03 -5.37 -32.44
C THR A 208 0.17 -6.80 -31.94
N ASN A 209 -0.31 -7.80 -32.67
CA ASN A 209 -0.32 -9.20 -32.27
C ASN A 209 0.85 -10.02 -32.85
N ILE A 210 1.88 -9.35 -33.38
CA ILE A 210 3.08 -9.99 -33.95
C ILE A 210 4.33 -9.60 -33.15
N ARG A 211 5.32 -10.48 -33.15
CA ARG A 211 6.60 -10.28 -32.46
C ARG A 211 7.75 -10.90 -33.23
N VAL A 212 8.96 -10.39 -32.98
CA VAL A 212 10.19 -11.05 -33.41
C VAL A 212 10.43 -12.25 -32.49
N ALA A 213 10.47 -13.45 -33.08
CA ALA A 213 10.68 -14.72 -32.39
C ALA A 213 12.17 -15.05 -32.21
N GLY A 214 13.01 -14.57 -33.12
CA GLY A 214 14.46 -14.77 -33.10
C GLY A 214 15.11 -14.37 -34.42
N GLU A 215 16.44 -14.42 -34.47
CA GLU A 215 17.19 -14.26 -35.71
C GLU A 215 17.04 -15.51 -36.60
N PHE A 216 16.97 -15.29 -37.91
CA PHE A 216 16.99 -16.38 -38.88
C PHE A 216 18.44 -16.75 -39.18
N ARG A 217 18.85 -18.00 -38.94
CA ARG A 217 20.21 -18.48 -39.21
C ARG A 217 20.20 -19.89 -39.81
N ILE A 218 20.46 -20.02 -41.11
CA ILE A 218 20.58 -21.33 -41.78
C ILE A 218 21.70 -21.34 -42.82
N GLY A 219 22.62 -22.30 -42.77
CA GLY A 219 23.66 -22.47 -43.81
C GLY A 219 24.53 -21.22 -44.07
N GLY A 220 24.83 -20.42 -43.04
CA GLY A 220 25.58 -19.16 -43.17
C GLY A 220 24.73 -17.97 -43.66
N VAL A 221 23.42 -18.16 -43.84
CA VAL A 221 22.46 -17.08 -44.10
C VAL A 221 21.88 -16.58 -42.78
N GLY A 222 22.04 -15.28 -42.50
CA GLY A 222 21.26 -14.58 -41.47
C GLY A 222 21.18 -13.06 -41.63
N ARG A 223 21.90 -12.50 -42.62
CA ARG A 223 21.85 -11.09 -42.98
C ARG A 223 21.76 -10.93 -44.49
N GLU A 224 21.15 -9.83 -44.89
CA GLU A 224 21.03 -9.36 -46.27
C GLU A 224 22.11 -8.30 -46.50
N ASP A 225 23.11 -8.62 -47.31
CA ASP A 225 24.19 -7.71 -47.68
C ASP A 225 23.82 -6.97 -48.97
N LEU A 226 23.17 -5.81 -48.84
CA LEU A 226 22.63 -5.07 -49.96
C LEU A 226 23.73 -4.53 -50.88
N ARG A 227 23.68 -4.92 -52.15
CA ARG A 227 24.63 -4.55 -53.21
C ARG A 227 23.89 -4.09 -54.45
N PHE A 228 24.63 -3.54 -55.40
CA PHE A 228 24.19 -3.50 -56.79
C PHE A 228 24.67 -4.78 -57.46
N GLY A 229 23.74 -5.48 -58.11
CA GLY A 229 24.03 -6.58 -59.01
C GLY A 229 24.04 -6.06 -60.43
N VAL A 230 25.09 -6.32 -61.18
CA VAL A 230 25.23 -5.90 -62.58
C VAL A 230 25.33 -7.13 -63.44
N GLN A 231 24.71 -7.14 -64.63
CA GLN A 231 24.83 -8.29 -65.55
C GLN A 231 26.29 -8.72 -65.72
N SER A 232 26.53 -10.04 -65.72
CA SER A 232 27.88 -10.62 -65.71
C SER A 232 28.81 -10.17 -66.83
N GLU A 233 28.23 -9.74 -67.96
CA GLU A 233 28.94 -9.29 -69.16
C GLU A 233 29.18 -7.77 -69.22
N LEU A 234 28.56 -7.00 -68.31
CA LEU A 234 28.69 -5.54 -68.22
C LEU A 234 29.73 -5.15 -67.16
N VAL A 235 30.95 -5.68 -67.28
CA VAL A 235 32.08 -5.41 -66.37
C VAL A 235 32.34 -3.91 -66.22
N ILE A 236 32.26 -3.16 -67.33
CA ILE A 236 32.46 -1.71 -67.33
C ILE A 236 31.42 -0.99 -66.45
N ILE A 237 30.14 -1.41 -66.49
CA ILE A 237 29.09 -0.82 -65.64
C ILE A 237 29.34 -1.14 -64.17
N HIS A 238 29.73 -2.38 -63.85
CA HIS A 238 30.10 -2.77 -62.51
C HIS A 238 31.24 -1.89 -61.96
N ASP A 239 32.31 -1.72 -62.74
CA ASP A 239 33.49 -0.95 -62.31
C ASP A 239 33.15 0.54 -62.14
N ILE A 240 32.27 1.08 -63.00
CA ILE A 240 31.75 2.45 -62.87
C ILE A 240 30.97 2.62 -61.56
N LEU A 241 30.03 1.71 -61.26
CA LEU A 241 29.24 1.79 -60.02
C LEU A 241 30.12 1.61 -58.79
N GLN A 242 31.10 0.70 -58.82
CA GLN A 242 32.05 0.50 -57.71
C GLN A 242 32.92 1.75 -57.49
N LYS A 243 33.50 2.32 -58.55
CA LYS A 243 34.28 3.58 -58.46
C LYS A 243 33.45 4.73 -57.93
N ALA A 244 32.20 4.84 -58.39
CA ALA A 244 31.26 5.86 -57.93
C ALA A 244 30.97 5.70 -56.44
N MET A 245 30.75 4.47 -55.96
CA MET A 245 30.57 4.17 -54.54
C MET A 245 31.81 4.47 -53.71
N ASP A 246 33.00 4.10 -54.20
CA ASP A 246 34.28 4.35 -53.52
C ASP A 246 34.61 5.86 -53.43
N ALA A 247 34.05 6.67 -54.33
CA ALA A 247 34.19 8.14 -54.34
C ALA A 247 33.18 8.87 -53.41
N ILE A 248 32.24 8.16 -52.79
CA ILE A 248 31.33 8.71 -51.78
C ILE A 248 32.11 8.87 -50.47
N THR A 249 32.12 10.08 -49.94
CA THR A 249 32.83 10.40 -48.69
C THR A 249 32.09 9.84 -47.48
N SER A 250 32.82 9.65 -46.37
CA SER A 250 32.23 9.21 -45.10
C SER A 250 31.12 10.14 -44.59
N GLU A 251 31.20 11.44 -44.90
CA GLU A 251 30.18 12.44 -44.53
C GLU A 251 28.91 12.29 -45.37
N GLU A 252 29.04 12.07 -46.69
CA GLU A 252 27.91 11.78 -47.57
C GLU A 252 27.22 10.47 -47.17
N TRP A 253 27.99 9.43 -46.84
CA TRP A 253 27.45 8.18 -46.29
C TRP A 253 26.71 8.38 -44.97
N ARG A 254 27.24 9.24 -44.09
CA ARG A 254 26.62 9.59 -42.81
C ARG A 254 25.28 10.29 -43.02
N GLN A 255 25.24 11.30 -43.89
CA GLN A 255 24.01 12.04 -44.22
C GLN A 255 22.95 11.15 -44.89
N LEU A 256 23.37 10.31 -45.84
CA LEU A 256 22.49 9.34 -46.51
C LEU A 256 21.86 8.37 -45.51
N SER A 257 22.66 7.89 -44.56
CA SER A 257 22.17 6.98 -43.53
C SER A 257 21.26 7.68 -42.53
N GLN A 258 21.67 8.81 -41.93
CA GLN A 258 20.84 9.54 -40.97
C GLN A 258 19.44 9.85 -41.55
N ARG A 259 19.39 10.32 -42.80
CA ARG A 259 18.14 10.67 -43.46
C ARG A 259 17.13 9.51 -43.59
N TRP A 260 17.60 8.32 -43.93
CA TRP A 260 16.72 7.17 -44.25
C TRP A 260 16.64 6.14 -43.13
N THR A 261 17.48 6.27 -42.10
CA THR A 261 17.66 5.22 -41.10
C THR A 261 17.46 5.68 -39.64
N ASP A 262 17.14 6.96 -39.41
CA ASP A 262 16.83 7.56 -38.09
C ASP A 262 15.36 7.40 -37.65
N VAL A 263 14.85 6.16 -37.59
CA VAL A 263 13.75 5.84 -36.66
C VAL A 263 14.05 4.48 -36.01
N VAL A 264 14.76 4.53 -34.89
CA VAL A 264 14.85 3.49 -33.83
C VAL A 264 15.62 2.19 -34.16
N THR A 265 15.86 1.83 -35.44
CA THR A 265 16.40 0.48 -35.76
C THR A 265 17.85 0.48 -36.25
N LEU A 266 18.36 1.56 -36.84
CA LEU A 266 19.69 1.57 -37.50
C LEU A 266 20.76 2.40 -36.81
N GLU A 267 20.44 3.37 -35.95
CA GLU A 267 21.40 3.82 -34.93
C GLU A 267 21.84 2.63 -34.08
N ARG A 268 20.91 1.73 -33.74
CA ARG A 268 21.20 0.50 -32.99
C ARG A 268 22.14 -0.45 -33.74
N ILE A 269 22.06 -0.55 -35.07
CA ILE A 269 22.92 -1.45 -35.88
C ILE A 269 24.25 -0.78 -36.26
N LYS A 270 24.28 0.53 -36.57
CA LYS A 270 25.54 1.27 -36.84
C LYS A 270 26.36 1.50 -35.57
N GLN A 271 25.73 1.68 -34.41
CA GLN A 271 26.42 1.64 -33.11
C GLN A 271 26.91 0.23 -32.77
N GLN A 272 26.43 -0.81 -33.46
CA GLN A 272 26.74 -2.23 -33.23
C GLN A 272 27.74 -2.86 -34.21
N THR A 273 28.50 -2.09 -34.99
CA THR A 273 29.67 -2.66 -35.69
C THR A 273 30.82 -1.67 -35.67
N LEU A 274 31.90 -2.08 -35.00
CA LEU A 274 33.09 -1.30 -34.76
C LEU A 274 34.04 -1.40 -35.95
N ALA A 275 34.65 -0.29 -36.37
CA ALA A 275 35.69 -0.33 -37.39
C ALA A 275 36.92 -1.08 -36.84
N LEU A 276 37.15 -2.28 -37.36
CA LEU A 276 38.24 -3.16 -36.95
C LEU A 276 39.49 -2.97 -37.83
N THR A 277 40.67 -3.01 -37.23
CA THR A 277 41.94 -3.07 -37.96
C THR A 277 42.04 -4.37 -38.78
N PRO A 278 42.91 -4.46 -39.78
CA PRO A 278 43.13 -5.73 -40.50
C PRO A 278 43.48 -6.91 -39.58
N GLU A 279 44.29 -6.66 -38.54
CA GLU A 279 44.69 -7.66 -37.54
C GLU A 279 43.50 -8.10 -36.66
N GLU A 280 42.69 -7.14 -36.21
CA GLU A 280 41.47 -7.41 -35.43
C GLU A 280 40.44 -8.22 -36.24
N ARG A 281 40.25 -7.90 -37.53
CA ARG A 281 39.34 -8.65 -38.41
C ARG A 281 39.80 -10.08 -38.63
N GLU A 282 41.10 -10.28 -38.81
CA GLU A 282 41.66 -11.61 -38.98
C GLU A 282 41.52 -12.43 -37.70
N TYR A 283 41.72 -11.83 -36.53
CA TYR A 283 41.48 -12.48 -35.25
C TYR A 283 40.02 -12.95 -35.11
N VAL A 284 39.04 -12.07 -35.39
CA VAL A 284 37.60 -12.40 -35.31
C VAL A 284 37.24 -13.51 -36.30
N ARG A 285 37.84 -13.50 -37.49
CA ARG A 285 37.64 -14.55 -38.50
C ARG A 285 38.17 -15.91 -38.03
N GLN A 286 39.28 -15.93 -37.29
CA GLN A 286 39.90 -17.16 -36.77
C GLN A 286 39.21 -17.66 -35.49
N ASN A 287 38.68 -16.75 -34.67
CA ASN A 287 38.07 -17.03 -33.38
C ASN A 287 36.65 -16.43 -33.31
N PRO A 288 35.70 -16.91 -34.12
CA PRO A 288 34.39 -16.28 -34.25
C PRO A 288 33.50 -16.45 -33.01
N VAL A 289 33.81 -17.42 -32.13
CA VAL A 289 33.02 -17.76 -30.94
C VAL A 289 33.89 -17.65 -29.71
N ILE A 290 33.39 -17.00 -28.66
CA ILE A 290 34.03 -16.90 -27.34
C ILE A 290 33.20 -17.63 -26.28
N ARG A 291 33.85 -18.43 -25.45
CA ARG A 291 33.23 -19.15 -24.33
C ARG A 291 33.17 -18.25 -23.10
N VAL A 292 31.97 -17.96 -22.64
CA VAL A 292 31.70 -16.97 -21.59
C VAL A 292 31.03 -17.62 -20.39
N GLN A 293 31.48 -17.27 -19.19
CA GLN A 293 30.89 -17.72 -17.93
C GLN A 293 29.38 -17.40 -17.83
N ASN A 294 28.54 -18.37 -17.49
CA ASN A 294 27.16 -18.14 -17.07
C ASN A 294 26.89 -18.82 -15.72
N GLU A 295 26.67 -17.99 -14.70
CA GLU A 295 26.47 -18.44 -13.32
C GLU A 295 25.06 -18.98 -13.09
N ALA A 296 24.86 -19.72 -11.99
CA ALA A 296 23.55 -20.24 -11.63
C ALA A 296 22.62 -19.12 -11.11
N ASN A 297 23.11 -18.26 -10.22
CA ASN A 297 22.27 -17.42 -9.35
C ASN A 297 22.92 -16.10 -8.90
N PHE A 298 23.56 -15.37 -9.81
CA PHE A 298 24.07 -14.02 -9.56
C PHE A 298 23.11 -12.96 -10.14
N GLU A 299 21.82 -13.05 -9.76
CA GLU A 299 20.78 -12.10 -10.16
C GLU A 299 21.02 -10.67 -9.64
N PRO A 300 20.65 -9.62 -10.39
CA PRO A 300 20.12 -9.62 -11.76
C PRO A 300 21.23 -9.55 -12.84
N TYR A 301 22.48 -9.86 -12.52
CA TYR A 301 23.63 -9.61 -13.39
C TYR A 301 23.99 -10.79 -14.30
N ASN A 302 24.19 -11.98 -13.75
CA ASN A 302 24.55 -13.18 -14.52
C ASN A 302 23.95 -14.40 -13.85
N TYR A 303 22.94 -14.98 -14.47
CA TYR A 303 22.29 -16.16 -13.91
C TYR A 303 21.72 -17.02 -15.03
N ASN A 304 21.35 -18.24 -14.65
CA ASN A 304 20.72 -19.19 -15.54
C ASN A 304 19.28 -19.37 -15.12
N GLU A 305 18.35 -18.87 -15.92
CA GLU A 305 16.92 -19.04 -15.66
C GLU A 305 16.36 -20.11 -16.60
N ASN A 306 16.04 -21.29 -16.05
CA ASN A 306 15.46 -22.41 -16.80
C ASN A 306 16.30 -22.88 -18.00
N GLY A 307 17.63 -22.88 -17.88
CA GLY A 307 18.55 -23.23 -18.96
C GLY A 307 18.95 -22.04 -19.85
N PHE A 308 18.43 -20.83 -19.59
CA PHE A 308 18.72 -19.64 -20.39
C PHE A 308 19.66 -18.67 -19.67
N PRO A 309 20.83 -18.38 -20.26
CA PRO A 309 21.74 -17.35 -19.77
C PRO A 309 21.10 -15.97 -19.86
N THR A 310 20.94 -15.34 -18.68
CA THR A 310 20.10 -14.18 -18.44
C THR A 310 20.80 -13.19 -17.50
N GLY A 311 20.48 -11.90 -17.63
CA GLY A 311 20.95 -10.85 -16.73
C GLY A 311 21.74 -9.74 -17.42
N HIS A 312 22.00 -8.67 -16.67
CA HIS A 312 22.69 -7.47 -17.15
C HIS A 312 24.02 -7.76 -17.85
N SER A 313 24.87 -8.57 -17.22
CA SER A 313 26.22 -8.86 -17.71
C SER A 313 26.19 -9.78 -18.93
N ILE A 314 25.20 -10.68 -19.02
CA ILE A 314 24.96 -11.52 -20.19
C ILE A 314 24.52 -10.67 -21.39
N ASP A 315 23.59 -9.73 -21.19
CA ASP A 315 23.18 -8.80 -22.25
C ASP A 315 24.33 -7.87 -22.67
N LEU A 316 25.13 -7.40 -21.70
CA LEU A 316 26.32 -6.59 -21.95
C LEU A 316 27.33 -7.35 -22.82
N ILE A 317 27.75 -8.56 -22.45
CA ILE A 317 28.78 -9.28 -23.22
C ILE A 317 28.28 -9.65 -24.62
N ARG A 318 27.00 -9.99 -24.79
CA ARG A 318 26.39 -10.24 -26.11
C ARG A 318 26.43 -8.98 -26.97
N LEU A 319 26.09 -7.83 -26.39
CA LEU A 319 26.18 -6.55 -27.07
C LEU A 319 27.63 -6.28 -27.50
N LEU A 320 28.59 -6.44 -26.59
CA LEU A 320 30.01 -6.17 -26.86
C LEU A 320 30.58 -7.09 -27.94
N ALA A 321 30.31 -8.40 -27.84
CA ALA A 321 30.77 -9.39 -28.82
C ALA A 321 30.19 -9.10 -30.21
N ALA A 322 28.89 -8.81 -30.29
CA ALA A 322 28.23 -8.48 -31.56
C ALA A 322 28.87 -7.26 -32.25
N ARG A 323 29.32 -6.25 -31.49
CA ARG A 323 29.98 -5.05 -32.06
C ARG A 323 31.27 -5.33 -32.79
N VAL A 324 31.98 -6.36 -32.39
CA VAL A 324 33.26 -6.75 -32.97
C VAL A 324 33.12 -7.99 -33.85
N GLY A 325 31.91 -8.46 -34.12
CA GLY A 325 31.65 -9.63 -34.96
C GLY A 325 31.95 -10.98 -34.30
N LEU A 326 31.98 -11.03 -32.96
CA LEU A 326 32.13 -12.26 -32.17
C LEU A 326 30.75 -12.79 -31.74
N GLU A 327 30.66 -14.10 -31.58
CA GLU A 327 29.51 -14.80 -31.00
C GLU A 327 29.81 -15.26 -29.57
N VAL A 328 28.80 -15.25 -28.70
CA VAL A 328 28.91 -15.67 -27.31
C VAL A 328 28.38 -17.09 -27.16
N GLU A 329 29.23 -18.00 -26.71
CA GLU A 329 28.86 -19.33 -26.21
C GLU A 329 28.84 -19.31 -24.68
N PRO A 330 27.66 -19.24 -24.05
CA PRO A 330 27.57 -19.25 -22.60
C PRO A 330 27.78 -20.66 -22.02
N ILE A 331 28.69 -20.78 -21.07
CA ILE A 331 29.01 -22.02 -20.35
C ILE A 331 28.32 -21.98 -18.99
N SER A 332 27.41 -22.92 -18.73
CA SER A 332 26.56 -22.98 -17.52
C SER A 332 26.76 -24.30 -16.76
N GLY A 333 26.24 -24.38 -15.53
CA GLY A 333 26.21 -25.63 -14.74
C GLY A 333 27.48 -25.91 -13.93
N HIS A 334 28.29 -24.87 -13.69
CA HIS A 334 29.55 -24.93 -12.96
C HIS A 334 29.53 -23.94 -11.80
N THR A 335 30.27 -24.24 -10.74
CA THR A 335 30.49 -23.30 -9.62
C THR A 335 31.48 -22.21 -10.00
N TRP A 336 31.58 -21.14 -9.20
CA TRP A 336 32.59 -20.10 -9.44
C TRP A 336 34.02 -20.64 -9.41
N SER A 337 34.30 -21.59 -8.52
CA SER A 337 35.60 -22.26 -8.41
C SER A 337 35.94 -23.07 -9.67
N ASP A 338 34.95 -23.80 -10.22
CA ASP A 338 35.11 -24.52 -11.49
C ASP A 338 35.43 -23.56 -12.64
N PHE A 339 34.74 -22.43 -12.75
CA PHE A 339 35.02 -21.43 -13.78
C PHE A 339 36.41 -20.84 -13.67
N MET A 340 36.91 -20.58 -12.45
CA MET A 340 38.28 -20.13 -12.22
C MET A 340 39.30 -21.16 -12.71
N GLN A 341 39.03 -22.46 -12.50
CA GLN A 341 39.87 -23.54 -13.01
C GLN A 341 39.83 -23.65 -14.53
N MET A 342 38.64 -23.59 -15.13
CA MET A 342 38.46 -23.59 -16.60
C MET A 342 39.19 -22.42 -17.25
N MET A 343 39.17 -21.24 -16.62
CA MET A 343 39.91 -20.06 -17.07
C MET A 343 41.43 -20.30 -17.07
N ALA A 344 41.97 -20.89 -16.01
CA ALA A 344 43.38 -21.23 -15.91
C ALA A 344 43.83 -22.32 -16.91
N GLN A 345 42.91 -23.23 -17.28
CA GLN A 345 43.14 -24.31 -18.24
C GLN A 345 42.92 -23.90 -19.70
N GLY A 346 42.38 -22.70 -19.95
CA GLY A 346 42.02 -22.22 -21.28
C GLY A 346 40.74 -22.86 -21.86
N GLU A 347 39.92 -23.49 -21.02
CA GLU A 347 38.60 -24.02 -21.36
C GLU A 347 37.50 -22.94 -21.36
N LEU A 348 37.81 -21.77 -20.79
CA LEU A 348 36.98 -20.57 -20.78
C LEU A 348 37.77 -19.38 -21.34
N ASP A 349 37.12 -18.51 -22.11
CA ASP A 349 37.78 -17.35 -22.74
C ASP A 349 37.48 -16.04 -22.00
N VAL A 350 36.28 -15.92 -21.42
CA VAL A 350 35.80 -14.71 -20.74
C VAL A 350 35.05 -15.03 -19.44
N MET A 351 35.42 -14.32 -18.38
CA MET A 351 34.76 -14.32 -17.08
C MET A 351 34.17 -12.92 -16.82
N MET A 352 32.91 -12.84 -16.38
CA MET A 352 32.21 -11.57 -16.13
C MET A 352 32.07 -11.30 -14.64
N ASN A 353 31.59 -10.11 -14.25
CA ASN A 353 31.33 -9.73 -12.86
C ASN A 353 32.54 -9.93 -11.94
N ILE A 354 33.75 -9.77 -12.46
CA ILE A 354 34.96 -10.16 -11.74
C ILE A 354 35.74 -8.93 -11.26
N ALA A 355 36.12 -8.95 -9.98
CA ALA A 355 37.01 -7.97 -9.40
C ALA A 355 38.49 -8.41 -9.57
N PRO A 356 39.39 -7.54 -10.06
CA PRO A 356 40.82 -7.84 -10.15
C PRO A 356 41.43 -8.06 -8.75
N ASN A 357 42.35 -9.00 -8.64
CA ASN A 357 43.27 -9.14 -7.50
C ASN A 357 44.61 -9.72 -7.99
N GLU A 358 45.63 -9.74 -7.12
CA GLU A 358 46.98 -10.19 -7.48
C GLU A 358 46.99 -11.59 -8.10
N SER A 359 46.30 -12.56 -7.48
CA SER A 359 46.24 -13.94 -7.98
C SER A 359 45.52 -14.05 -9.32
N ARG A 360 44.40 -13.34 -9.53
CA ARG A 360 43.62 -13.39 -10.76
C ARG A 360 44.36 -12.74 -11.93
N GLN A 361 45.18 -11.72 -11.68
CA GLN A 361 46.03 -11.09 -12.69
C GLN A 361 47.15 -12.00 -13.21
N GLU A 362 47.44 -13.12 -12.54
CA GLU A 362 48.39 -14.11 -13.03
C GLU A 362 47.83 -14.88 -14.25
N ILE A 363 46.52 -15.12 -14.30
CA ILE A 363 45.85 -15.92 -15.34
C ILE A 363 44.91 -15.13 -16.26
N MET A 364 44.51 -13.92 -15.88
CA MET A 364 43.59 -13.07 -16.65
C MET A 364 44.12 -11.65 -16.87
N ALA A 365 43.68 -11.03 -17.97
CA ALA A 365 43.74 -9.59 -18.22
C ALA A 365 42.33 -8.99 -18.10
N PHE A 366 42.21 -7.77 -17.58
CA PHE A 366 40.91 -7.15 -17.29
C PHE A 366 40.63 -5.94 -18.19
N THR A 367 39.37 -5.75 -18.57
CA THR A 367 38.88 -4.48 -19.12
C THR A 367 38.87 -3.39 -18.04
N GLY A 368 38.52 -2.16 -18.40
CA GLY A 368 38.05 -1.17 -17.42
C GLY A 368 36.79 -1.64 -16.69
N PRO A 369 36.45 -1.04 -15.54
CA PRO A 369 35.23 -1.38 -14.82
C PRO A 369 34.00 -0.93 -15.61
N TYR A 370 32.94 -1.74 -15.64
CA TYR A 370 31.67 -1.37 -16.28
C TYR A 370 30.57 -1.04 -15.26
N ILE A 371 30.75 -1.45 -13.99
CA ILE A 371 29.83 -1.13 -12.90
C ILE A 371 30.56 -1.20 -11.55
N ARG A 372 30.14 -0.39 -10.58
CA ARG A 372 30.57 -0.48 -9.16
C ARG A 372 29.36 -0.82 -8.31
N LEU A 373 29.48 -1.86 -7.48
CA LEU A 373 28.37 -2.36 -6.67
C LEU A 373 28.69 -2.22 -5.17
N ALA A 374 27.76 -1.65 -4.42
CA ALA A 374 27.87 -1.54 -2.97
C ALA A 374 27.78 -2.92 -2.30
N GLN A 375 28.57 -3.13 -1.26
CA GLN A 375 28.54 -4.33 -0.43
C GLN A 375 28.05 -4.00 0.98
N ALA A 376 27.38 -4.96 1.61
CA ALA A 376 26.87 -4.83 2.96
C ALA A 376 27.11 -6.12 3.76
N VAL A 377 27.14 -5.97 5.08
CA VAL A 377 27.17 -7.09 6.01
C VAL A 377 25.73 -7.47 6.31
N TYR A 378 25.39 -8.71 6.02
CA TYR A 378 24.10 -9.29 6.37
C TYR A 378 24.24 -10.10 7.66
N GLN A 379 23.31 -9.88 8.58
CA GLN A 379 23.24 -10.56 9.87
C GLN A 379 21.79 -10.95 10.18
N HIS A 380 21.61 -11.87 11.12
CA HIS A 380 20.29 -12.08 11.70
C HIS A 380 19.81 -10.82 12.43
N LYS A 381 18.53 -10.46 12.27
CA LYS A 381 17.93 -9.21 12.77
C LYS A 381 18.11 -9.00 14.29
N ASP A 382 18.17 -10.10 15.05
CA ASP A 382 18.25 -10.10 16.52
C ASP A 382 19.68 -9.96 17.08
N GLN A 383 20.71 -10.02 16.24
CA GLN A 383 22.10 -9.90 16.69
C GLN A 383 22.47 -8.42 16.96
N GLN A 384 23.69 -8.12 17.43
CA GLN A 384 24.20 -6.74 17.47
C GLN A 384 24.84 -6.34 16.12
N PRO A 385 24.58 -5.12 15.61
CA PRO A 385 25.14 -4.67 14.34
C PRO A 385 26.66 -4.77 14.33
N ILE A 386 27.22 -5.46 13.33
CA ILE A 386 28.64 -5.38 13.02
C ILE A 386 28.88 -4.04 12.32
N GLN A 387 29.70 -3.19 12.92
CA GLN A 387 29.99 -1.84 12.43
C GLN A 387 31.44 -1.67 12.02
N SER A 388 32.32 -2.48 12.60
CA SER A 388 33.76 -2.45 12.38
C SER A 388 34.32 -3.84 12.06
N PRO A 389 35.47 -3.91 11.39
CA PRO A 389 36.12 -5.19 11.11
C PRO A 389 36.51 -5.97 12.36
N GLU A 390 36.83 -5.27 13.44
CA GLU A 390 37.17 -5.85 14.73
C GLU A 390 35.98 -6.59 15.37
N ASP A 391 34.74 -6.24 14.99
CA ASP A 391 33.52 -6.94 15.44
C ASP A 391 33.37 -8.35 14.84
N PHE A 392 34.13 -8.68 13.78
CA PHE A 392 34.16 -10.04 13.22
C PHE A 392 35.03 -11.02 14.02
N ILE A 393 35.82 -10.54 14.98
CA ILE A 393 36.70 -11.41 15.78
C ILE A 393 35.85 -12.39 16.59
N GLY A 394 36.13 -13.69 16.43
CA GLY A 394 35.37 -14.76 17.07
C GLY A 394 33.96 -14.98 16.50
N LYS A 395 33.65 -14.36 15.36
CA LYS A 395 32.41 -14.58 14.60
C LYS A 395 32.63 -15.56 13.45
N THR A 396 31.54 -16.17 13.03
CA THR A 396 31.50 -17.10 11.90
C THR A 396 30.95 -16.41 10.66
N LEU A 397 31.72 -16.35 9.58
CA LEU A 397 31.32 -15.73 8.31
C LEU A 397 31.00 -16.81 7.27
N ALA A 398 29.77 -16.83 6.76
CA ALA A 398 29.44 -17.62 5.58
C ALA A 398 29.80 -16.82 4.32
N LEU A 399 30.68 -17.34 3.46
CA LEU A 399 31.10 -16.68 2.23
C LEU A 399 31.14 -17.69 1.07
N PRO A 400 30.68 -17.32 -0.14
CA PRO A 400 30.79 -18.22 -1.29
C PRO A 400 32.25 -18.52 -1.63
N ASP A 401 32.59 -19.78 -1.87
CA ASP A 401 33.97 -20.21 -2.13
C ASP A 401 34.53 -19.53 -3.39
N ALA A 402 35.83 -19.20 -3.36
CA ALA A 402 36.56 -18.50 -4.43
C ALA A 402 36.03 -17.09 -4.85
N PHE A 403 35.01 -16.56 -4.16
CA PHE A 403 34.57 -15.17 -4.33
C PHE A 403 35.61 -14.19 -3.75
N TYR A 404 35.51 -12.93 -4.15
CA TYR A 404 36.46 -11.88 -3.75
C TYR A 404 36.60 -11.77 -2.21
N ASN A 405 35.47 -11.77 -1.49
CA ASN A 405 35.47 -11.68 -0.03
C ASN A 405 36.04 -12.95 0.62
N TYR A 406 35.75 -14.13 0.09
CA TYR A 406 36.29 -15.39 0.62
C TYR A 406 37.82 -15.43 0.54
N GLU A 407 38.39 -15.09 -0.62
CA GLU A 407 39.85 -15.03 -0.81
C GLU A 407 40.55 -14.10 0.18
N PHE A 408 39.87 -13.01 0.54
CA PHE A 408 40.36 -12.04 1.49
C PHE A 408 40.28 -12.53 2.95
N PHE A 409 39.17 -13.16 3.35
CA PHE A 409 38.93 -13.57 4.74
C PHE A 409 39.48 -14.96 5.10
N LYS A 410 39.65 -15.89 4.14
CA LYS A 410 40.06 -17.28 4.43
C LYS A 410 41.40 -17.42 5.16
N ASN A 411 42.27 -16.41 5.05
CA ASN A 411 43.60 -16.41 5.67
C ASN A 411 43.66 -15.59 6.98
N GLN A 412 42.53 -15.07 7.46
CA GLN A 412 42.47 -14.29 8.70
C GLN A 412 42.34 -15.22 9.91
N PRO A 413 43.34 -15.27 10.83
CA PRO A 413 43.40 -16.28 11.88
C PRO A 413 42.30 -16.14 12.95
N ASP A 414 41.74 -14.93 13.11
CA ASP A 414 40.78 -14.60 14.17
C ASP A 414 39.30 -14.67 13.71
N ILE A 415 39.06 -15.07 12.45
CA ILE A 415 37.73 -15.12 11.83
C ILE A 415 37.49 -16.52 11.25
N GLN A 416 36.42 -17.19 11.69
CA GLN A 416 36.06 -18.49 11.16
C GLN A 416 35.22 -18.32 9.89
N VAL A 417 35.74 -18.75 8.74
CA VAL A 417 35.00 -18.70 7.47
C VAL A 417 34.37 -20.06 7.16
N ILE A 418 33.06 -20.07 6.91
CA ILE A 418 32.32 -21.21 6.36
C ILE A 418 32.23 -21.01 4.83
N PRO A 419 32.89 -21.85 4.02
CA PRO A 419 32.71 -21.80 2.57
C PRO A 419 31.29 -22.27 2.20
N THR A 420 30.68 -21.58 1.26
CA THR A 420 29.35 -21.91 0.70
C THR A 420 29.41 -22.04 -0.81
N GLU A 421 28.42 -22.70 -1.40
CA GLU A 421 28.36 -22.89 -2.86
C GLU A 421 28.05 -21.59 -3.59
N ASP A 422 27.16 -20.77 -3.03
CA ASP A 422 26.67 -19.54 -3.62
C ASP A 422 26.16 -18.53 -2.58
N SER A 423 25.76 -17.34 -3.04
CA SER A 423 25.24 -16.26 -2.19
C SER A 423 23.92 -16.63 -1.50
N ILE A 424 23.07 -17.47 -2.10
CA ILE A 424 21.79 -17.90 -1.49
C ILE A 424 22.09 -18.76 -0.26
N ALA A 425 22.98 -19.73 -0.38
CA ALA A 425 23.41 -20.59 0.71
C ALA A 425 24.00 -19.76 1.86
N ALA A 426 24.85 -18.78 1.56
CA ALA A 426 25.40 -17.87 2.58
C ALA A 426 24.30 -17.09 3.34
N LEU A 427 23.33 -16.52 2.63
CA LEU A 427 22.21 -15.79 3.23
C LEU A 427 21.32 -16.70 4.09
N ILE A 428 21.08 -17.94 3.66
CA ILE A 428 20.30 -18.93 4.42
C ILE A 428 21.01 -19.31 5.72
N LEU A 429 22.34 -19.55 5.70
CA LEU A 429 23.09 -19.87 6.92
C LEU A 429 23.03 -18.74 7.95
N VAL A 430 23.03 -17.48 7.50
CA VAL A 430 22.88 -16.32 8.39
C VAL A 430 21.44 -16.19 8.91
N SER A 431 20.44 -16.37 8.05
CA SER A 431 19.02 -16.34 8.42
C SER A 431 18.66 -17.44 9.44
N THR A 432 19.27 -18.62 9.31
CA THR A 432 19.10 -19.76 10.23
C THR A 432 20.02 -19.72 11.44
N GLN A 433 20.87 -18.69 11.56
CA GLN A 433 21.86 -18.49 12.63
C GLN A 433 22.91 -19.62 12.72
N GLU A 434 23.16 -20.36 11.64
CA GLU A 434 24.28 -21.29 11.50
C GLU A 434 25.61 -20.54 11.23
N ALA A 435 25.53 -19.31 10.72
CA ALA A 435 26.63 -18.35 10.66
C ALA A 435 26.22 -17.00 11.29
N ASP A 436 27.18 -16.24 11.80
CA ASP A 436 26.91 -14.92 12.40
C ASP A 436 26.67 -13.85 11.34
N ALA A 437 27.40 -13.91 10.22
CA ALA A 437 27.31 -12.89 9.18
C ALA A 437 27.70 -13.41 7.80
N THR A 438 27.33 -12.66 6.78
CA THR A 438 27.88 -12.78 5.42
C THR A 438 28.15 -11.40 4.84
N LEU A 439 29.12 -11.29 3.93
CA LEU A 439 29.37 -10.06 3.16
C LEU A 439 28.93 -10.29 1.72
N GLU A 440 27.95 -9.53 1.28
CA GLU A 440 27.37 -9.67 -0.05
C GLU A 440 27.06 -8.32 -0.68
N LEU A 441 26.98 -8.28 -2.01
CA LEU A 441 26.54 -7.13 -2.77
C LEU A 441 25.09 -6.81 -2.43
N LEU A 442 24.82 -5.56 -2.08
CA LEU A 442 23.50 -5.09 -1.63
C LEU A 442 22.41 -5.39 -2.66
N SER A 443 22.71 -5.21 -3.95
CA SER A 443 21.78 -5.48 -5.05
C SER A 443 21.46 -6.96 -5.19
N VAL A 444 22.47 -7.83 -5.08
CA VAL A 444 22.32 -9.29 -5.19
C VAL A 444 21.57 -9.83 -3.98
N ALA A 445 22.02 -9.52 -2.76
CA ALA A 445 21.41 -10.05 -1.55
C ALA A 445 19.98 -9.55 -1.33
N ASN A 446 19.67 -8.29 -1.64
CA ASN A 446 18.29 -7.81 -1.56
C ASN A 446 17.37 -8.48 -2.59
N HIS A 447 17.87 -8.70 -3.81
CA HIS A 447 17.12 -9.40 -4.85
C HIS A 447 16.84 -10.85 -4.45
N LEU A 448 17.87 -11.59 -4.06
CA LEU A 448 17.77 -12.99 -3.63
C LEU A 448 16.88 -13.13 -2.40
N SER A 449 17.07 -12.29 -1.37
CA SER A 449 16.25 -12.33 -0.16
C SER A 449 14.78 -12.09 -0.45
N THR A 450 14.46 -11.16 -1.37
CA THR A 450 13.08 -10.87 -1.77
C THR A 450 12.49 -12.00 -2.62
N LYS A 451 13.22 -12.45 -3.65
CA LYS A 451 12.77 -13.48 -4.61
C LYS A 451 12.51 -14.83 -3.93
N TYR A 452 13.41 -15.25 -3.04
CA TYR A 452 13.34 -16.53 -2.35
C TYR A 452 12.72 -16.44 -0.95
N GLY A 453 12.36 -15.23 -0.50
CA GLY A 453 11.68 -15.02 0.78
C GLY A 453 12.53 -15.37 2.01
N ILE A 454 13.83 -15.04 1.98
CA ILE A 454 14.77 -15.34 3.08
C ILE A 454 14.45 -14.41 4.26
N PRO A 455 13.94 -14.93 5.39
CA PRO A 455 13.47 -14.09 6.49
C PRO A 455 14.61 -13.64 7.41
N ASP A 456 14.29 -12.73 8.31
CA ASP A 456 15.09 -12.42 9.50
C ASP A 456 16.51 -11.90 9.25
N LEU A 457 16.78 -11.40 8.05
CA LEU A 457 18.02 -10.71 7.71
C LEU A 457 17.91 -9.20 7.95
N ARG A 458 19.02 -8.60 8.33
CA ARG A 458 19.26 -7.16 8.24
C ARG A 458 20.61 -6.90 7.57
N SER A 459 20.73 -5.77 6.89
CA SER A 459 21.96 -5.31 6.26
C SER A 459 22.50 -4.07 6.98
N ASN A 460 23.81 -4.00 7.17
CA ASN A 460 24.51 -2.79 7.60
C ASN A 460 25.70 -2.52 6.67
N SER A 461 25.89 -1.26 6.26
CA SER A 461 27.08 -0.86 5.50
C SER A 461 28.28 -0.72 6.44
N LEU A 462 29.42 -1.31 6.09
CA LEU A 462 30.67 -1.09 6.81
C LEU A 462 31.26 0.27 6.43
N GLN A 463 31.43 1.15 7.42
CA GLN A 463 32.10 2.44 7.21
C GLN A 463 33.63 2.29 7.04
N ASP A 464 34.18 1.10 7.32
CA ASP A 464 35.61 0.84 7.14
C ASP A 464 35.99 0.70 5.66
N THR A 465 36.84 1.63 5.21
CA THR A 465 37.36 1.68 3.85
C THR A 465 38.21 0.47 3.45
N ARG A 466 38.50 -0.50 4.31
CA ARG A 466 39.21 -1.74 3.96
C ARG A 466 38.26 -2.86 3.58
N PHE A 467 37.04 -2.88 4.13
CA PHE A 467 36.11 -4.03 4.04
C PHE A 467 34.73 -3.68 3.48
N GLY A 468 34.35 -2.39 3.43
CA GLY A 468 33.05 -1.92 2.91
C GLY A 468 33.12 -1.25 1.54
N ARG A 469 34.27 -1.30 0.84
CA ARG A 469 34.41 -0.62 -0.45
C ARG A 469 33.50 -1.22 -1.52
N PRO A 470 32.74 -0.41 -2.27
CA PRO A 470 32.02 -0.89 -3.44
C PRO A 470 32.97 -1.57 -4.43
N ILE A 471 32.56 -2.73 -4.92
CA ILE A 471 33.38 -3.61 -5.75
C ILE A 471 33.23 -3.19 -7.21
N PRO A 472 34.32 -2.74 -7.88
CA PRO A 472 34.31 -2.53 -9.31
C PRO A 472 34.31 -3.88 -10.03
N LEU A 473 33.35 -4.09 -10.92
CA LEU A 473 33.24 -5.30 -11.73
C LEU A 473 33.79 -5.05 -13.13
N HIS A 474 34.62 -6.00 -13.57
CA HIS A 474 35.33 -5.99 -14.84
C HIS A 474 34.97 -7.24 -15.65
N ILE A 475 35.37 -7.24 -16.92
CA ILE A 475 35.42 -8.44 -17.75
C ILE A 475 36.86 -8.96 -17.72
N GLY A 476 37.03 -10.19 -17.24
CA GLY A 476 38.29 -10.92 -17.26
C GLY A 476 38.41 -11.74 -18.53
N VAL A 477 39.55 -11.65 -19.20
CA VAL A 477 39.89 -12.36 -20.43
C VAL A 477 41.18 -13.14 -20.20
N ARG A 478 41.37 -14.25 -20.91
CA ARG A 478 42.58 -15.09 -20.75
C ARG A 478 43.83 -14.27 -21.02
N LYS A 479 44.83 -14.38 -20.15
CA LYS A 479 46.02 -13.51 -20.19
C LYS A 479 46.88 -13.68 -21.44
N ASP A 480 46.88 -14.86 -22.04
CA ASP A 480 47.55 -15.17 -23.30
C ASP A 480 46.75 -14.73 -24.54
N ASP A 481 45.55 -14.13 -24.38
CA ASP A 481 44.75 -13.54 -25.44
C ASP A 481 44.51 -12.02 -25.24
N PRO A 482 45.56 -11.20 -25.41
CA PRO A 482 45.45 -9.75 -25.27
C PRO A 482 44.60 -9.11 -26.38
N MET A 483 44.40 -9.80 -27.52
CA MET A 483 43.60 -9.30 -28.63
C MET A 483 42.11 -9.29 -28.28
N LEU A 484 41.60 -10.38 -27.68
CA LEU A 484 40.22 -10.43 -27.21
C LEU A 484 39.92 -9.34 -26.18
N LYS A 485 40.82 -9.13 -25.21
CA LYS A 485 40.69 -8.04 -24.24
C LYS A 485 40.60 -6.68 -24.94
N THR A 486 41.45 -6.47 -25.95
CA THR A 486 41.48 -5.21 -26.71
C THR A 486 40.17 -4.99 -27.46
N LEU A 487 39.64 -6.02 -28.13
CA LEU A 487 38.36 -5.96 -28.84
C LEU A 487 37.19 -5.64 -27.90
N LEU A 488 37.08 -6.37 -26.78
CA LEU A 488 36.01 -6.14 -25.81
C LEU A 488 36.11 -4.76 -25.16
N GLN A 489 37.32 -4.30 -24.83
CA GLN A 489 37.54 -2.93 -24.35
C GLN A 489 37.12 -1.89 -25.39
N LYS A 490 37.57 -2.04 -26.63
CA LYS A 490 37.28 -1.12 -27.73
C LYS A 490 35.78 -1.05 -28.01
N SER A 491 35.08 -2.18 -27.92
CA SER A 491 33.62 -2.23 -27.99
C SER A 491 32.97 -1.49 -26.81
N MET A 492 33.43 -1.75 -25.59
CA MET A 492 32.89 -1.15 -24.38
C MET A 492 33.04 0.37 -24.38
N ASP A 493 34.15 0.87 -24.95
CA ASP A 493 34.42 2.30 -25.11
C ASP A 493 33.47 3.00 -26.08
N THR A 494 32.75 2.25 -26.91
CA THR A 494 31.74 2.79 -27.83
C THR A 494 30.31 2.75 -27.28
N LEU A 495 30.09 2.20 -26.08
CA LEU A 495 28.76 2.17 -25.48
C LEU A 495 28.29 3.59 -25.18
N THR A 496 27.14 3.96 -25.73
CA THR A 496 26.52 5.24 -25.42
C THR A 496 25.93 5.23 -24.01
N GLU A 497 25.81 6.40 -23.39
CA GLU A 497 25.18 6.53 -22.06
C GLU A 497 23.72 6.08 -22.07
N GLN A 498 23.02 6.21 -23.21
CA GLN A 498 21.66 5.68 -23.38
C GLN A 498 21.64 4.16 -23.33
N GLU A 499 22.53 3.48 -24.06
CA GLU A 499 22.56 2.01 -24.07
C GLU A 499 22.92 1.42 -22.71
N LYS A 500 23.87 2.05 -22.01
CA LYS A 500 24.19 1.66 -20.65
C LYS A 500 22.99 1.85 -19.72
N ARG A 501 22.26 2.97 -19.86
CA ARG A 501 21.03 3.22 -19.10
C ARG A 501 19.94 2.18 -19.42
N GLU A 502 19.71 1.85 -20.69
CA GLU A 502 18.72 0.85 -21.10
C GLU A 502 19.06 -0.55 -20.55
N LEU A 503 20.34 -0.93 -20.55
CA LEU A 503 20.81 -2.16 -19.91
C LEU A 503 20.54 -2.14 -18.39
N GLN A 504 20.85 -1.04 -17.72
CA GLN A 504 20.62 -0.87 -16.29
C GLN A 504 19.12 -0.86 -15.93
N GLU A 505 18.29 -0.13 -16.68
CA GLU A 505 16.85 -0.03 -16.42
C GLU A 505 16.15 -1.39 -16.62
N ARG A 506 16.55 -2.14 -17.64
CA ARG A 506 15.97 -3.46 -17.95
C ARG A 506 16.16 -4.45 -16.81
N TRP A 507 17.35 -4.47 -16.21
CA TRP A 507 17.75 -5.53 -15.28
C TRP A 507 17.80 -5.10 -13.82
N ILE A 508 18.17 -3.86 -13.53
CA ILE A 508 18.49 -3.40 -12.17
C ILE A 508 17.36 -2.52 -11.60
N SER A 509 16.72 -1.69 -12.43
CA SER A 509 15.65 -0.77 -11.95
C SER A 509 14.26 -1.41 -11.87
N ARG A 510 13.97 -2.46 -12.65
CA ARG A 510 12.67 -3.15 -12.62
C ARG A 510 12.48 -4.05 -11.40
N THR A 511 13.57 -4.44 -10.74
CA THR A 511 13.54 -5.44 -9.68
C THR A 511 13.29 -4.87 -8.28
N HIS A 512 13.47 -3.55 -8.05
CA HIS A 512 13.16 -2.93 -6.76
C HIS A 512 12.70 -1.47 -6.88
N ALA A 513 11.64 -1.12 -6.16
CA ALA A 513 11.18 0.27 -5.99
C ALA A 513 12.13 1.14 -5.14
N SER A 514 13.20 0.58 -4.57
CA SER A 514 14.02 1.22 -3.53
C SER A 514 15.47 1.55 -3.92
N ALA A 515 16.01 1.09 -5.05
CA ALA A 515 17.41 1.32 -5.41
C ALA A 515 17.57 1.81 -6.86
N HIS A 516 17.46 3.13 -7.06
CA HIS A 516 17.86 3.75 -8.31
C HIS A 516 19.40 3.71 -8.37
N HIS A 517 19.98 2.73 -9.04
CA HIS A 517 21.42 2.72 -9.27
C HIS A 517 21.82 3.94 -10.10
N VAL A 518 22.94 4.56 -9.73
CA VAL A 518 23.43 5.75 -10.44
C VAL A 518 24.22 5.31 -11.65
N HIS A 519 23.91 5.91 -12.80
CA HIS A 519 24.67 5.71 -14.01
C HIS A 519 25.94 6.58 -13.97
N LEU A 520 27.11 5.94 -13.84
CA LEU A 520 28.41 6.60 -13.83
C LEU A 520 29.11 6.44 -15.17
N THR A 521 29.75 7.52 -15.64
CA THR A 521 30.58 7.47 -16.84
C THR A 521 31.84 6.66 -16.59
N ARG A 522 32.53 6.28 -17.67
CA ARG A 522 33.84 5.63 -17.58
C ARG A 522 34.84 6.48 -16.80
N GLU A 523 34.89 7.78 -17.09
CA GLU A 523 35.80 8.73 -16.43
C GLU A 523 35.51 8.80 -14.92
N GLU A 524 34.23 8.84 -14.52
CA GLU A 524 33.82 8.82 -13.11
C GLU A 524 34.22 7.51 -12.42
N LEU A 525 33.99 6.36 -13.07
CA LEU A 525 34.35 5.04 -12.53
C LEU A 525 35.86 4.87 -12.36
N GLU A 526 36.65 5.28 -13.36
CA GLU A 526 38.12 5.25 -13.31
C GLU A 526 38.66 6.21 -12.25
N TRP A 527 38.07 7.40 -12.11
CA TRP A 527 38.44 8.38 -11.08
C TRP A 527 38.14 7.85 -9.67
N LEU A 528 36.98 7.23 -9.47
CA LEU A 528 36.63 6.60 -8.19
C LEU A 528 37.56 5.43 -7.85
N ASP A 529 38.09 4.71 -8.83
CA ASP A 529 39.01 3.60 -8.58
C ASP A 529 40.38 4.07 -8.06
N GLN A 530 40.76 5.31 -8.39
CA GLN A 530 41.98 5.94 -7.91
C GLN A 530 41.83 6.55 -6.51
N ILE A 531 40.60 6.70 -6.01
CA ILE A 531 40.30 7.37 -4.74
C ILE A 531 39.81 6.36 -3.71
N PRO A 532 40.53 6.18 -2.58
CA PRO A 532 40.15 5.18 -1.59
C PRO A 532 38.84 5.50 -0.87
N ALA A 533 38.56 6.79 -0.64
CA ALA A 533 37.30 7.28 -0.06
C ALA A 533 37.19 8.80 -0.20
N LEU A 534 35.99 9.28 -0.53
CA LEU A 534 35.62 10.69 -0.49
C LEU A 534 35.52 11.18 0.96
N ARG A 535 36.21 12.27 1.27
CA ARG A 535 36.22 12.90 2.58
C ARG A 535 35.08 13.91 2.69
N ILE A 536 34.18 13.67 3.64
CA ILE A 536 33.07 14.57 3.94
C ILE A 536 33.53 15.55 5.03
N CYS A 537 33.48 16.84 4.76
CA CYS A 537 33.55 17.86 5.79
C CYS A 537 32.23 17.87 6.59
N ALA A 538 32.17 17.05 7.63
CA ALA A 538 30.96 16.83 8.42
C ALA A 538 30.99 17.67 9.71
N ILE A 539 29.87 18.31 10.02
CA ILE A 539 29.74 19.19 11.19
C ILE A 539 29.48 18.33 12.43
N SER A 540 30.27 18.57 13.48
CA SER A 540 30.30 17.71 14.68
C SER A 540 28.98 17.67 15.43
N GLU A 541 28.26 18.78 15.49
CA GLU A 541 26.99 18.92 16.21
C GLU A 541 26.07 19.92 15.48
N ARG A 542 25.12 19.40 14.71
CA ARG A 542 24.11 20.18 14.00
C ARG A 542 22.80 19.41 13.90
N MET A 543 22.28 18.93 15.03
CA MET A 543 21.01 18.21 15.07
C MET A 543 19.82 19.09 14.63
N PRO A 544 18.82 18.54 13.92
CA PRO A 544 18.68 17.12 13.54
C PRO A 544 19.36 16.71 12.22
N TYR A 545 20.15 17.59 11.61
CA TYR A 545 20.73 17.35 10.28
C TYR A 545 21.92 16.41 10.33
N GLU A 546 22.89 16.67 11.21
CA GLU A 546 24.06 15.82 11.37
C GLU A 546 24.68 15.95 12.76
N ARG A 547 25.30 14.86 13.25
CA ARG A 547 26.11 14.82 14.46
C ARG A 547 27.12 13.69 14.37
N ILE A 548 28.28 13.90 14.98
CA ILE A 548 29.30 12.86 15.15
C ILE A 548 29.50 12.61 16.65
N ASP A 549 29.20 11.41 17.13
CA ASP A 549 29.37 11.08 18.54
C ASP A 549 30.85 10.88 18.97
N GLN A 550 31.04 10.44 20.21
CA GLN A 550 32.37 10.20 20.79
C GLN A 550 33.09 9.00 20.17
N ASN A 551 32.33 8.03 19.64
CA ASN A 551 32.86 6.83 18.97
C ASN A 551 33.19 7.11 17.50
N GLY A 552 32.84 8.30 16.98
CA GLY A 552 33.05 8.67 15.59
C GLY A 552 31.87 8.33 14.67
N GLN A 553 30.74 7.88 15.22
CA GLN A 553 29.57 7.50 14.43
C GLN A 553 28.84 8.75 13.91
N TYR A 554 28.48 8.71 12.62
CA TYR A 554 27.69 9.74 11.95
C TYR A 554 26.21 9.40 11.93
N TYR A 555 25.35 10.35 12.29
CA TYR A 555 23.90 10.19 12.24
C TYR A 555 23.19 11.54 12.13
N GLY A 556 21.94 11.50 11.69
CA GLY A 556 21.14 12.67 11.34
C GLY A 556 20.60 12.53 9.92
N ALA A 557 19.74 13.47 9.51
CA ALA A 557 19.15 13.43 8.18
C ALA A 557 20.19 13.38 7.05
N ILE A 558 21.28 14.14 7.16
CA ILE A 558 22.37 14.17 6.17
C ILE A 558 23.14 12.85 6.16
N ALA A 559 23.35 12.22 7.32
CA ALA A 559 24.02 10.93 7.40
C ALA A 559 23.23 9.84 6.65
N ASP A 560 21.91 9.77 6.86
CA ASP A 560 21.03 8.85 6.14
C ASP A 560 21.04 9.14 4.62
N ILE A 561 21.07 10.42 4.21
CA ILE A 561 21.20 10.82 2.80
C ILE A 561 22.53 10.33 2.20
N ILE A 562 23.65 10.55 2.89
CA ILE A 562 24.97 10.09 2.46
C ILE A 562 24.99 8.57 2.34
N GLU A 563 24.39 7.85 3.28
CA GLU A 563 24.30 6.38 3.22
C GLU A 563 23.57 5.92 1.96
N VAL A 564 22.39 6.49 1.66
CA VAL A 564 21.64 6.19 0.43
C VAL A 564 22.48 6.47 -0.81
N LEU A 565 23.19 7.59 -0.85
CA LEU A 565 24.06 7.95 -1.97
C LEU A 565 25.23 6.99 -2.13
N THR A 566 25.89 6.62 -1.03
CA THR A 566 27.00 5.65 -1.07
C THR A 566 26.54 4.30 -1.60
N ASN A 567 25.33 3.88 -1.23
CA ASN A 567 24.75 2.62 -1.67
C ASN A 567 24.34 2.68 -3.15
N ASN A 568 23.68 3.75 -3.60
CA ASN A 568 23.16 3.88 -4.96
C ASN A 568 24.25 4.17 -6.01
N ALA A 569 25.27 4.95 -5.64
CA ALA A 569 26.37 5.33 -6.54
C ALA A 569 27.65 4.50 -6.35
N GLY A 570 27.68 3.56 -5.40
CA GLY A 570 28.88 2.79 -5.11
C GLY A 570 30.05 3.68 -4.69
N LEU A 571 29.79 4.66 -3.82
CA LEU A 571 30.80 5.57 -3.27
C LEU A 571 31.33 5.05 -1.94
N THR A 572 32.63 5.26 -1.70
CA THR A 572 33.21 5.10 -0.36
C THR A 572 33.39 6.48 0.26
N THR A 573 32.92 6.68 1.49
CA THR A 573 33.07 7.96 2.19
C THR A 573 33.78 7.80 3.52
N ARG A 574 34.48 8.84 3.97
CA ARG A 574 35.02 8.96 5.32
C ARG A 574 34.80 10.37 5.86
N LEU A 575 34.68 10.50 7.17
CA LEU A 575 34.39 11.79 7.80
C LEU A 575 35.68 12.57 8.10
N SER A 576 35.63 13.87 7.83
CA SER A 576 36.53 14.88 8.34
C SER A 576 35.72 15.75 9.32
N ARG A 577 35.97 15.58 10.62
CA ARG A 577 35.19 16.23 11.69
C ARG A 577 35.49 17.73 11.73
N GLN A 578 34.46 18.57 11.60
CA GLN A 578 34.55 20.02 11.65
C GLN A 578 33.67 20.58 12.77
N PRO A 579 34.09 21.64 13.49
CA PRO A 579 33.31 22.18 14.61
C PRO A 579 32.07 22.98 14.16
N HIS A 580 32.13 23.65 13.01
CA HIS A 580 31.07 24.51 12.47
C HIS A 580 31.26 24.73 10.96
N TRP A 581 30.28 25.35 10.30
CA TRP A 581 30.26 25.59 8.86
C TRP A 581 31.51 26.33 8.34
N GLN A 582 31.95 27.41 8.99
CA GLN A 582 33.14 28.13 8.53
C GLN A 582 34.41 27.25 8.51
N ALA A 583 34.61 26.39 9.51
CA ALA A 583 35.75 25.49 9.54
C ALA A 583 35.64 24.39 8.47
N ALA A 584 34.43 23.96 8.14
CA ALA A 584 34.19 23.04 7.02
C ALA A 584 34.52 23.68 5.66
N LEU A 585 34.18 24.97 5.48
CA LEU A 585 34.56 25.73 4.29
C LEU A 585 36.09 25.87 4.19
N ASP A 586 36.75 26.29 5.28
CA ASP A 586 38.21 26.41 5.32
C ASP A 586 38.89 25.05 5.04
N ALA A 587 38.36 23.95 5.60
CA ALA A 587 38.88 22.61 5.37
C ALA A 587 38.67 22.14 3.92
N LEU A 588 37.55 22.48 3.29
CA LEU A 588 37.31 22.22 1.88
C LEU A 588 38.33 22.98 1.03
N GLU A 589 38.50 24.30 1.22
CA GLU A 589 39.42 25.14 0.45
C GLU A 589 40.90 24.71 0.60
N ASN A 590 41.27 24.14 1.75
CA ASN A 590 42.62 23.62 2.03
C ASN A 590 42.82 22.14 1.64
N ASN A 591 41.91 21.53 0.88
CA ASN A 591 41.96 20.12 0.45
C ASN A 591 42.02 19.11 1.62
N LEU A 592 41.52 19.47 2.80
CA LEU A 592 41.45 18.56 3.96
C LEU A 592 40.24 17.61 3.85
N CYS A 593 39.24 17.99 3.06
CA CYS A 593 38.12 17.15 2.64
C CYS A 593 37.81 17.37 1.16
N ASP A 594 36.91 16.56 0.61
CA ASP A 594 36.56 16.57 -0.82
C ASP A 594 35.22 17.29 -1.07
N PHE A 595 34.27 17.21 -0.14
CA PHE A 595 33.01 17.97 -0.21
C PHE A 595 32.39 18.23 1.18
N ILE A 596 31.52 19.23 1.27
CA ILE A 596 30.68 19.52 2.45
C ILE A 596 29.26 19.04 2.16
N ALA A 597 28.65 18.31 3.10
CA ALA A 597 27.36 17.66 2.90
C ALA A 597 26.15 18.59 3.11
N ASN A 598 26.34 19.79 3.67
CA ASN A 598 25.29 20.78 3.79
C ASN A 598 25.84 22.20 3.68
N ALA A 599 25.61 22.81 2.53
CA ALA A 599 26.02 24.16 2.18
C ALA A 599 24.81 25.04 1.86
N PRO A 600 24.80 26.32 2.32
CA PRO A 600 23.80 27.30 1.93
C PRO A 600 23.95 27.68 0.45
N SER A 601 22.85 28.02 -0.22
CA SER A 601 22.90 28.82 -1.45
C SER A 601 23.15 30.29 -1.09
N ILE A 602 24.28 30.84 -1.53
CA ILE A 602 24.68 32.23 -1.26
C ILE A 602 24.47 33.06 -2.54
N ASP A 603 23.84 34.22 -2.42
CA ASP A 603 23.67 35.15 -3.54
C ASP A 603 25.02 35.78 -3.90
N GLY A 604 25.58 35.36 -5.03
CA GLY A 604 26.88 35.82 -5.56
C GLY A 604 27.82 34.66 -5.87
N HIS A 605 28.73 34.84 -6.84
CA HIS A 605 29.73 33.84 -7.17
C HIS A 605 30.75 33.73 -6.02
N GLN A 606 30.82 32.57 -5.34
CA GLN A 606 32.01 32.20 -4.58
C GLN A 606 32.98 31.51 -5.56
N PRO A 607 34.08 32.16 -5.98
CA PRO A 607 34.91 31.62 -7.07
C PRO A 607 35.54 30.25 -6.74
N SER A 608 35.75 29.97 -5.45
CA SER A 608 36.42 28.77 -4.95
C SER A 608 35.52 27.55 -4.79
N VAL A 609 34.19 27.72 -4.71
CA VAL A 609 33.25 26.64 -4.37
C VAL A 609 32.08 26.57 -5.35
N SER A 610 31.75 25.36 -5.77
CA SER A 610 30.57 25.03 -6.56
C SER A 610 29.62 24.16 -5.75
N ILE A 611 28.31 24.35 -5.94
CA ILE A 611 27.28 23.61 -5.19
C ILE A 611 26.42 22.75 -6.12
N THR A 612 25.91 21.63 -5.61
CA THR A 612 24.99 20.75 -6.33
C THR A 612 23.61 21.39 -6.49
N SER A 613 22.72 20.72 -7.23
CA SER A 613 21.28 20.89 -7.08
C SER A 613 20.86 20.67 -5.62
N SER A 614 19.79 21.37 -5.21
CA SER A 614 19.26 21.22 -3.86
C SER A 614 18.57 19.87 -3.71
N TYR A 615 18.82 19.19 -2.60
CA TYR A 615 18.20 17.90 -2.31
C TYR A 615 17.13 17.93 -1.22
N TYR A 616 17.05 19.04 -0.49
CA TYR A 616 16.05 19.29 0.56
C TYR A 616 15.93 20.79 0.82
N GLU A 617 14.77 21.24 1.31
CA GLU A 617 14.55 22.63 1.71
C GLU A 617 13.73 22.73 2.98
N THR A 618 14.01 23.75 3.80
CA THR A 618 13.27 24.02 5.03
C THR A 618 13.03 25.51 5.23
N PRO A 619 11.90 25.94 5.80
CA PRO A 619 11.70 27.33 6.13
C PRO A 619 12.68 27.81 7.21
N ILE A 620 13.10 29.06 7.09
CA ILE A 620 13.84 29.78 8.13
C ILE A 620 12.84 30.50 9.02
N VAL A 621 12.98 30.32 10.33
CA VAL A 621 12.03 30.80 11.33
C VAL A 621 12.75 31.58 12.42
N ILE A 622 11.96 32.34 13.17
CA ILE A 622 12.44 33.17 14.27
C ILE A 622 11.77 32.71 15.56
N ALA A 623 12.57 32.27 16.54
CA ALA A 623 12.10 32.11 17.91
C ALA A 623 12.05 33.48 18.58
N THR A 624 10.90 33.81 19.17
CA THR A 624 10.69 35.03 19.93
C THR A 624 10.00 34.72 21.25
N ARG A 625 9.86 35.73 22.11
CA ARG A 625 9.04 35.63 23.32
C ARG A 625 7.55 35.56 22.97
N GLN A 626 6.73 35.05 23.88
CA GLN A 626 5.29 34.89 23.68
C GLN A 626 4.54 36.19 23.32
N ASP A 627 5.01 37.33 23.83
CA ASP A 627 4.44 38.67 23.65
C ASP A 627 4.90 39.38 22.36
N ALA A 628 5.90 38.85 21.66
CA ALA A 628 6.41 39.44 20.43
C ALA A 628 5.41 39.29 19.25
N PHE A 629 5.41 40.30 18.37
CA PHE A 629 4.64 40.31 17.13
C PHE A 629 5.21 39.33 16.10
N PHE A 630 4.37 38.94 15.13
CA PHE A 630 4.77 38.02 14.07
C PHE A 630 5.68 38.71 13.04
N ILE A 631 6.75 38.04 12.60
CA ILE A 631 7.70 38.58 11.60
C ILE A 631 7.81 37.63 10.40
N ASN A 632 7.66 38.17 9.20
CA ASN A 632 7.92 37.44 7.95
C ASN A 632 8.99 38.08 7.06
N ASN A 633 9.46 39.28 7.40
CA ASN A 633 10.54 39.96 6.70
C ASN A 633 11.39 40.76 7.70
N LEU A 634 12.71 40.53 7.69
CA LEU A 634 13.68 41.22 8.56
C LEU A 634 13.80 42.71 8.23
N ASP A 635 13.46 43.14 7.01
CA ASP A 635 13.45 44.56 6.60
C ASP A 635 12.45 45.40 7.42
N GLN A 636 11.43 44.75 8.01
CA GLN A 636 10.44 45.42 8.87
C GLN A 636 10.97 45.64 10.29
N THR A 637 12.15 45.10 10.61
CA THR A 637 12.71 45.03 11.97
C THR A 637 14.13 45.61 12.05
N LYS A 638 14.44 46.64 11.24
CA LYS A 638 15.79 47.24 11.15
C LYS A 638 16.39 47.71 12.50
N ASP A 639 15.54 48.05 13.46
CA ASP A 639 15.99 48.47 14.79
C ASP A 639 16.24 47.32 15.77
N GLN A 640 15.73 46.12 15.47
CA GLN A 640 15.80 44.96 16.34
C GLN A 640 17.11 44.20 16.15
N THR A 641 17.61 43.63 17.25
CA THR A 641 18.80 42.77 17.24
C THR A 641 18.37 41.31 17.27
N PHE A 642 18.92 40.49 16.38
CA PHE A 642 18.64 39.06 16.31
C PHE A 642 19.87 38.24 16.70
N ALA A 643 19.66 37.14 17.41
CA ALA A 643 20.69 36.15 17.68
C ALA A 643 20.74 35.09 16.58
N VAL A 644 21.95 34.57 16.33
CA VAL A 644 22.20 33.44 15.43
C VAL A 644 23.30 32.56 16.02
N LEU A 645 23.36 31.29 15.61
CA LEU A 645 24.49 30.42 15.93
C LEU A 645 25.76 30.92 15.22
N ALA A 646 26.84 31.10 15.97
CA ALA A 646 28.11 31.59 15.45
C ALA A 646 28.73 30.63 14.43
N PHE A 647 29.23 31.19 13.33
CA PHE A 647 29.90 30.49 12.24
C PHE A 647 29.03 29.43 11.54
N SER A 648 27.70 29.56 11.65
CA SER A 648 26.74 28.66 11.02
C SER A 648 26.43 29.06 9.58
N GLU A 649 25.94 28.08 8.83
CA GLU A 649 25.41 28.25 7.48
C GLU A 649 24.26 29.26 7.43
N ILE A 650 23.44 29.32 8.49
CA ILE A 650 22.36 30.31 8.63
C ILE A 650 22.92 31.71 8.85
N GLU A 651 23.98 31.86 9.67
CA GLU A 651 24.64 33.17 9.84
C GLU A 651 25.14 33.71 8.49
N THR A 652 25.84 32.88 7.72
CA THR A 652 26.35 33.27 6.39
C THR A 652 25.20 33.65 5.45
N LEU A 653 24.14 32.85 5.40
CA LEU A 653 22.97 33.10 4.55
C LEU A 653 22.27 34.42 4.91
N ILE A 654 22.00 34.66 6.20
CA ILE A 654 21.30 35.88 6.66
C ILE A 654 22.16 37.12 6.41
N ARG A 655 23.48 37.05 6.63
CA ARG A 655 24.38 38.17 6.33
C ARG A 655 24.45 38.49 4.84
N SER A 656 24.37 37.48 3.97
CA SER A 656 24.33 37.66 2.52
C SER A 656 23.00 38.26 2.04
N ARG A 657 21.87 37.73 2.51
CA ARG A 657 20.53 38.09 2.01
C ARG A 657 19.95 39.35 2.67
N PHE A 658 20.28 39.60 3.93
CA PHE A 658 19.76 40.72 4.73
C PHE A 658 20.89 41.48 5.45
N PRO A 659 21.80 42.14 4.71
CA PRO A 659 23.03 42.75 5.26
C PRO A 659 22.77 43.87 6.29
N ASP A 660 21.60 44.52 6.24
CA ASP A 660 21.20 45.57 7.18
C ASP A 660 20.73 45.03 8.54
N THR A 661 20.57 43.71 8.69
CA THR A 661 20.08 43.10 9.94
C THR A 661 21.13 43.16 11.04
N LYS A 662 20.76 43.67 12.23
CA LYS A 662 21.63 43.65 13.41
C LYS A 662 21.71 42.23 13.98
N LEU A 663 22.69 41.46 13.51
CA LEU A 663 22.87 40.05 13.86
C LEU A 663 24.03 39.85 14.87
N VAL A 664 23.75 39.23 16.01
CA VAL A 664 24.73 38.90 17.06
C VAL A 664 24.90 37.39 17.15
N SER A 665 26.15 36.94 17.08
CA SER A 665 26.52 35.53 17.03
C SER A 665 26.72 34.95 18.43
N TYR A 666 26.16 33.78 18.70
CA TYR A 666 26.25 33.08 19.99
C TYR A 666 26.93 31.70 19.82
N PRO A 667 27.68 31.21 20.83
CA PRO A 667 28.45 29.96 20.72
C PRO A 667 27.58 28.70 20.71
N SER A 668 26.30 28.78 21.13
CA SER A 668 25.33 27.70 21.01
C SER A 668 23.93 28.23 20.78
N ALA A 669 23.05 27.39 20.23
CA ALA A 669 21.65 27.74 20.03
C ALA A 669 20.94 28.04 21.37
N GLU A 670 21.27 27.31 22.43
CA GLU A 670 20.75 27.54 23.78
C GLU A 670 21.15 28.90 24.32
N ALA A 671 22.40 29.32 24.13
CA ALA A 671 22.88 30.62 24.56
C ALA A 671 22.15 31.76 23.84
N GLY A 672 21.92 31.61 22.53
CA GLY A 672 21.14 32.56 21.74
C GLY A 672 19.67 32.63 22.17
N LEU A 673 19.02 31.49 22.41
CA LEU A 673 17.65 31.44 22.93
C LEU A 673 17.52 32.01 24.35
N ASP A 674 18.51 31.80 25.22
CA ASP A 674 18.53 32.41 26.54
C ASP A 674 18.68 33.93 26.48
N ALA A 675 19.42 34.47 25.50
CA ALA A 675 19.49 35.90 25.27
C ALA A 675 18.14 36.50 24.83
N VAL A 676 17.36 35.77 24.01
CA VAL A 676 15.97 36.15 23.65
C VAL A 676 15.08 36.22 24.89
N ARG A 677 15.21 35.23 25.78
CA ARG A 677 14.45 35.16 27.04
C ARG A 677 14.82 36.29 28.00
N LYS A 678 16.08 36.71 28.03
CA LYS A 678 16.60 37.78 28.89
C LYS A 678 16.38 39.19 28.35
N TYR A 679 15.68 39.34 27.22
CA TYR A 679 15.49 40.63 26.52
C TYR A 679 16.79 41.28 26.02
N GLU A 680 17.86 40.50 25.86
CA GLU A 680 19.14 40.98 25.32
C GLU A 680 19.07 41.12 23.78
N VAL A 681 18.29 40.24 23.14
CA VAL A 681 17.97 40.26 21.71
C VAL A 681 16.47 40.08 21.49
N PHE A 682 15.99 40.49 20.32
CA PHE A 682 14.59 40.40 19.96
C PHE A 682 14.15 38.96 19.64
N GLY A 683 14.93 38.24 18.83
CA GLY A 683 14.62 36.88 18.41
C GLY A 683 15.87 36.11 17.98
N TYR A 684 15.73 34.79 17.86
CA TYR A 684 16.80 33.88 17.42
C TYR A 684 16.41 33.27 16.07
N ILE A 685 17.29 33.34 15.08
CA ILE A 685 17.03 32.91 13.70
C ILE A 685 17.71 31.57 13.43
N ASP A 686 16.95 30.58 12.97
CA ASP A 686 17.44 29.28 12.50
C ASP A 686 16.39 28.62 11.59
N SER A 687 16.77 27.53 10.96
CA SER A 687 15.86 26.60 10.28
C SER A 687 14.84 25.96 11.24
N LEU A 688 13.64 25.69 10.73
CA LEU A 688 12.52 25.18 11.51
C LEU A 688 12.84 23.85 12.25
N PRO A 689 13.36 22.79 11.62
CA PRO A 689 13.71 21.54 12.30
C PRO A 689 14.75 21.71 13.41
N SER A 690 15.83 22.48 13.16
CA SER A 690 16.86 22.78 14.16
C SER A 690 16.30 23.53 15.37
N LEU A 691 15.55 24.59 15.10
CA LEU A 691 14.96 25.41 16.14
C LEU A 691 13.94 24.62 16.97
N GLY A 692 13.07 23.85 16.30
CA GLY A 692 12.13 22.96 16.96
C GLY A 692 12.81 21.91 17.83
N ASN A 693 13.91 21.31 17.34
CA ASN A 693 14.71 20.36 18.11
C ASN A 693 15.29 21.00 19.37
N THR A 694 15.86 22.19 19.25
CA THR A 694 16.48 22.93 20.35
C THR A 694 15.44 23.39 21.38
N LEU A 695 14.29 23.89 20.94
CA LEU A 695 13.18 24.30 21.81
C LEU A 695 12.61 23.12 22.59
N ASN A 696 12.39 21.97 21.93
CA ASN A 696 11.88 20.76 22.56
C ASN A 696 12.85 20.18 23.60
N ARG A 697 14.16 20.12 23.30
CA ARG A 697 15.17 19.59 24.23
C ARG A 697 15.37 20.46 25.46
N SER A 698 15.15 21.77 25.32
CA SER A 698 15.48 22.71 26.39
C SER A 698 14.35 23.00 27.38
N GLY A 699 13.13 22.51 27.15
CA GLY A 699 12.00 22.67 28.08
C GLY A 699 11.66 24.14 28.38
N ARG A 700 11.84 25.04 27.39
CA ARG A 700 11.70 26.49 27.57
C ARG A 700 10.28 26.96 27.18
N ASP A 701 9.34 26.87 28.10
CA ASP A 701 7.90 27.16 27.90
C ASP A 701 7.53 28.61 27.49
N ASN A 702 8.48 29.55 27.57
CA ASN A 702 8.22 30.99 27.37
C ASN A 702 8.69 31.55 26.01
N LEU A 703 9.11 30.68 25.09
CA LEU A 703 9.46 31.06 23.72
C LEU A 703 8.48 30.41 22.74
N LYS A 704 8.23 31.07 21.61
CA LYS A 704 7.43 30.56 20.50
C LYS A 704 8.17 30.76 19.19
N ILE A 705 7.78 30.02 18.16
CA ILE A 705 8.13 30.40 16.78
C ILE A 705 7.24 31.59 16.43
N GLY A 706 7.85 32.79 16.45
CA GLY A 706 7.17 34.06 16.26
C GLY A 706 7.30 34.62 14.86
N GLY A 707 7.85 33.88 13.90
CA GLY A 707 8.02 34.35 12.54
C GLY A 707 8.58 33.28 11.62
N GLN A 708 8.22 33.38 10.34
CA GLN A 708 8.78 32.60 9.25
C GLN A 708 9.20 33.56 8.14
N LEU A 709 10.48 33.56 7.79
CA LEU A 709 11.01 34.43 6.75
C LEU A 709 10.55 33.96 5.37
N ASP A 710 10.39 34.91 4.44
CA ASP A 710 10.09 34.65 3.03
C ASP A 710 11.32 34.16 2.23
N ILE A 711 12.14 33.33 2.89
CA ILE A 711 13.26 32.61 2.30
C ILE A 711 13.31 31.20 2.89
N ALA A 712 13.70 30.23 2.09
CA ALA A 712 13.97 28.86 2.53
C ALA A 712 15.47 28.63 2.61
N TYR A 713 15.87 27.77 3.54
CA TYR A 713 17.20 27.20 3.57
C TYR A 713 17.22 25.95 2.69
N GLN A 714 17.99 26.00 1.61
CA GLN A 714 18.17 24.90 0.67
C GLN A 714 19.47 24.17 0.99
N PHE A 715 19.38 22.84 1.02
CA PHE A 715 20.50 21.96 1.32
C PHE A 715 21.20 21.60 0.02
N HIS A 716 22.49 21.90 -0.05
CA HIS A 716 23.35 21.55 -1.18
C HIS A 716 24.61 20.83 -0.69
N PHE A 717 25.24 20.05 -1.56
CA PHE A 717 26.64 19.70 -1.35
C PHE A 717 27.53 20.79 -1.96
N ALA A 718 28.67 21.05 -1.32
CA ALA A 718 29.67 21.97 -1.81
C ALA A 718 30.98 21.24 -2.11
N VAL A 719 31.56 21.52 -3.27
CA VAL A 719 32.87 21.04 -3.72
C VAL A 719 33.72 22.22 -4.16
N GLN A 720 35.04 22.05 -4.27
CA GLN A 720 35.83 23.10 -4.90
C GLN A 720 35.48 23.23 -6.39
N SER A 721 35.44 24.46 -6.91
CA SER A 721 35.04 24.73 -8.30
C SER A 721 35.92 24.06 -9.36
N GLN A 722 37.13 23.67 -9.01
CA GLN A 722 38.04 22.92 -9.91
C GLN A 722 37.71 21.43 -10.04
N HIS A 723 36.87 20.87 -9.16
CA HIS A 723 36.49 19.46 -9.14
C HIS A 723 35.12 19.21 -9.80
N GLN A 724 34.99 19.62 -11.07
CA GLN A 724 33.75 19.48 -11.84
C GLN A 724 33.26 18.02 -11.91
N LEU A 725 34.18 17.06 -12.06
CA LEU A 725 33.85 15.63 -12.11
C LEU A 725 33.13 15.16 -10.82
N LEU A 726 33.59 15.61 -9.64
CA LEU A 726 32.93 15.29 -8.37
C LEU A 726 31.57 15.98 -8.26
N LEU A 727 31.45 17.23 -8.73
CA LEU A 727 30.17 17.94 -8.75
C LEU A 727 29.12 17.20 -9.58
N ASP A 728 29.51 16.76 -10.78
CA ASP A 728 28.62 16.05 -11.71
C ASP A 728 28.20 14.68 -11.14
N LEU A 729 29.17 13.94 -10.57
CA LEU A 729 28.91 12.68 -9.88
C LEU A 729 27.94 12.86 -8.71
N LEU A 730 28.14 13.87 -7.85
CA LEU A 730 27.25 14.12 -6.72
C LEU A 730 25.85 14.52 -7.18
N ASN A 731 25.73 15.33 -8.23
CA ASN A 731 24.42 15.66 -8.83
C ASN A 731 23.70 14.41 -9.36
N LYS A 732 24.40 13.54 -10.10
CA LYS A 732 23.83 12.26 -10.56
C LYS A 732 23.41 11.38 -9.39
N ALA A 733 24.21 11.35 -8.34
CA ALA A 733 23.90 10.58 -7.14
C ALA A 733 22.64 11.11 -6.45
N LEU A 734 22.48 12.43 -6.32
CA LEU A 734 21.28 13.03 -5.72
C LEU A 734 19.98 12.70 -6.49
N LEU A 735 20.06 12.53 -7.82
CA LEU A 735 18.91 12.09 -8.62
C LEU A 735 18.44 10.67 -8.30
N SER A 736 19.26 9.84 -7.65
CA SER A 736 18.85 8.49 -7.24
C SER A 736 17.99 8.45 -5.99
N ILE A 737 17.94 9.54 -5.22
CA ILE A 737 17.18 9.57 -3.97
C ILE A 737 15.71 9.81 -4.28
N THR A 738 14.86 8.81 -4.02
CA THR A 738 13.42 8.92 -4.25
C THR A 738 12.75 9.88 -3.28
N ASP A 739 11.64 10.49 -3.69
CA ASP A 739 10.84 11.35 -2.81
C ASP A 739 10.29 10.58 -1.60
N GLU A 740 10.02 9.28 -1.74
CA GLU A 740 9.62 8.42 -0.63
C GLU A 740 10.75 8.29 0.40
N THR A 741 11.98 8.03 -0.05
CA THR A 741 13.16 7.96 0.81
C THR A 741 13.39 9.29 1.52
N LYS A 742 13.29 10.42 0.81
CA LYS A 742 13.39 11.76 1.42
C LYS A 742 12.34 11.97 2.51
N ALA A 743 11.07 11.66 2.22
CA ALA A 743 9.99 11.78 3.18
C ALA A 743 10.18 10.89 4.42
N GLN A 744 10.72 9.68 4.27
CA GLN A 744 11.04 8.79 5.41
C GLN A 744 12.16 9.37 6.30
N ILE A 745 13.23 9.92 5.70
CA ILE A 745 14.33 10.56 6.42
C ILE A 745 13.82 11.82 7.15
N GLU A 746 13.00 12.63 6.47
CA GLU A 746 12.33 13.79 7.05
C GLU A 746 11.45 13.40 8.24
N GLN A 747 10.64 12.36 8.09
CA GLN A 747 9.77 11.88 9.16
C GLN A 747 10.56 11.41 10.39
N ARG A 748 11.72 10.78 10.18
CA ARG A 748 12.56 10.26 11.26
C ARG A 748 13.29 11.37 12.03
N TRP A 749 13.89 12.32 11.31
CA TRP A 749 14.82 13.28 11.90
C TRP A 749 14.22 14.67 12.11
N MET A 750 13.34 15.11 11.22
CA MET A 750 12.95 16.52 11.09
C MET A 750 11.53 16.83 11.58
N GLN A 751 10.81 15.86 12.15
CA GLN A 751 9.50 16.15 12.74
C GLN A 751 9.59 16.99 14.01
N ILE A 752 8.84 18.08 14.00
CA ILE A 752 8.60 18.88 15.20
C ILE A 752 7.33 18.35 15.85
N ALA A 753 7.49 17.73 17.02
CA ALA A 753 6.36 17.48 17.91
C ALA A 753 5.83 18.81 18.43
N ILE A 754 4.99 19.49 17.63
CA ILE A 754 4.22 20.64 18.10
C ILE A 754 3.20 20.05 19.08
N SER A 755 3.37 20.30 20.37
CA SER A 755 2.35 20.00 21.37
C SER A 755 1.11 20.81 21.02
N LYS A 756 0.14 20.17 20.35
CA LYS A 756 -1.16 20.81 20.09
C LYS A 756 -1.77 21.16 21.45
N PRO A 757 -2.16 22.42 21.71
CA PRO A 757 -2.93 22.72 22.91
C PRO A 757 -4.17 21.82 22.91
N ALA A 758 -4.45 21.19 24.06
CA ALA A 758 -5.56 20.25 24.17
C ALA A 758 -6.87 20.90 23.71
N ASP A 759 -7.54 20.31 22.72
CA ASP A 759 -8.82 20.80 22.25
C ASP A 759 -9.92 20.44 23.27
N TYR A 760 -10.24 21.40 24.14
CA TYR A 760 -11.27 21.24 25.16
C TYR A 760 -12.70 21.30 24.62
N ARG A 761 -12.92 21.49 23.31
CA ARG A 761 -14.30 21.58 22.75
C ARG A 761 -15.12 20.33 23.03
N LEU A 762 -14.53 19.15 22.87
CA LEU A 762 -15.22 17.88 23.15
C LEU A 762 -15.53 17.73 24.64
N ILE A 763 -14.61 18.14 25.52
CA ILE A 763 -14.81 18.11 26.98
C ILE A 763 -15.98 19.02 27.38
N TRP A 764 -16.06 20.22 26.80
CA TRP A 764 -17.19 21.14 27.02
C TRP A 764 -18.50 20.58 26.47
N GLN A 765 -18.50 19.95 25.30
CA GLN A 765 -19.69 19.31 24.74
C GLN A 765 -20.19 18.16 25.65
N ILE A 766 -19.28 17.30 26.12
CA ILE A 766 -19.59 16.24 27.08
C ILE A 766 -20.10 16.84 28.40
N GLY A 767 -19.47 17.90 28.89
CA GLY A 767 -19.88 18.60 30.11
C GLY A 767 -21.30 19.17 30.03
N VAL A 768 -21.67 19.77 28.90
CA VAL A 768 -23.03 20.29 28.66
C VAL A 768 -24.05 19.15 28.60
N VAL A 769 -23.75 18.05 27.90
CA VAL A 769 -24.65 16.88 27.84
C VAL A 769 -24.83 16.26 29.22
N ALA A 770 -23.74 16.09 29.98
CA ALA A 770 -23.78 15.58 31.34
C ALA A 770 -24.61 16.49 32.27
N LEU A 771 -24.45 17.81 32.15
CA LEU A 771 -25.24 18.78 32.92
C LEU A 771 -26.74 18.68 32.59
N LEU A 772 -27.10 18.54 31.30
CA LEU A 772 -28.49 18.35 30.88
C LEU A 772 -29.08 17.04 31.43
N ILE A 773 -28.30 15.95 31.45
CA ILE A 773 -28.73 14.67 32.06
C ILE A 773 -28.96 14.84 33.57
N ILE A 774 -28.05 15.52 34.28
CA ILE A 774 -28.19 15.79 35.71
C ILE A 774 -29.44 16.64 35.98
N ILE A 775 -29.69 17.68 35.20
CA ILE A 775 -30.89 18.53 35.32
C ILE A 775 -32.16 17.70 35.05
N ALA A 776 -32.18 16.90 34.00
CA ALA A 776 -33.31 16.02 33.69
C ALA A 776 -33.57 15.01 34.82
N PHE A 777 -32.50 14.45 35.41
CA PHE A 777 -32.59 13.53 36.55
C PHE A 777 -33.12 14.22 37.82
N ILE A 778 -32.71 15.46 38.09
CA ILE A 778 -33.24 16.26 39.20
C ILE A 778 -34.73 16.56 38.99
N ILE A 779 -35.12 17.01 37.79
CA ILE A 779 -36.52 17.27 37.44
C ILE A 779 -37.36 15.99 37.58
N TRP A 780 -36.84 14.86 37.12
CA TRP A 780 -37.47 13.55 37.24
C TRP A 780 -37.70 13.19 38.72
N ASN A 781 -36.67 13.33 39.56
CA ASN A 781 -36.77 13.03 40.99
C ASN A 781 -37.76 13.94 41.72
N ILE A 782 -37.79 15.23 41.40
CA ILE A 782 -38.78 16.17 41.96
C ILE A 782 -40.20 15.75 41.55
N LYS A 783 -40.41 15.36 40.28
CA LYS A 783 -41.70 14.88 39.79
C LYS A 783 -42.12 13.57 40.46
N LEU A 784 -41.18 12.63 40.61
CA LEU A 784 -41.39 11.34 41.25
C LEU A 784 -41.80 11.50 42.72
N ALA A 785 -41.11 12.37 43.47
CA ALA A 785 -41.44 12.68 44.85
C ALA A 785 -42.86 13.27 44.99
N LYS A 786 -43.24 14.20 44.11
CA LYS A 786 -44.61 14.76 44.10
C LYS A 786 -45.67 13.71 43.80
N LEU A 787 -45.39 12.77 42.89
CA LEU A 787 -46.32 11.70 42.54
C LEU A 787 -46.50 10.72 43.71
N ASN A 788 -45.40 10.33 44.38
CA ASN A 788 -45.45 9.46 45.55
C ASN A 788 -46.31 10.06 46.67
N ILE A 789 -46.22 11.36 46.92
CA ILE A 789 -47.05 12.04 47.93
C ILE A 789 -48.54 12.00 47.54
N ARG A 790 -48.89 12.14 46.25
CA ARG A 790 -50.29 12.04 45.80
C ARG A 790 -50.85 10.64 46.00
N VAL A 791 -50.07 9.62 45.65
CA VAL A 791 -50.47 8.20 45.82
C VAL A 791 -50.70 7.88 47.30
N GLN A 792 -49.81 8.31 48.19
CA GLN A 792 -49.96 8.12 49.63
C GLN A 792 -51.27 8.73 50.17
N ARG A 793 -51.61 9.96 49.76
CA ARG A 793 -52.85 10.63 50.17
C ARG A 793 -54.11 9.90 49.68
N ALA A 794 -54.09 9.41 48.45
CA ALA A 794 -55.21 8.65 47.89
C ALA A 794 -55.45 7.35 48.67
N ASN A 795 -54.38 6.64 49.02
CA ASN A 795 -54.48 5.40 49.81
C ASN A 795 -55.07 5.63 51.21
N THR A 796 -54.67 6.71 51.89
CA THR A 796 -55.21 7.03 53.22
C THR A 796 -56.71 7.33 53.17
N GLN A 797 -57.18 8.05 52.13
CA GLN A 797 -58.61 8.35 51.96
C GLN A 797 -59.44 7.09 51.70
N LEU A 798 -58.89 6.14 50.94
CA LEU A 798 -59.58 4.90 50.59
C LEU A 798 -59.82 4.02 51.82
N LEU A 799 -58.86 3.97 52.75
CA LEU A 799 -58.99 3.22 54.00
C LEU A 799 -60.05 3.80 54.95
N GLU A 800 -60.22 5.13 54.98
CA GLU A 800 -61.25 5.77 55.80
C GLU A 800 -62.66 5.43 55.30
N VAL A 801 -62.88 5.47 53.98
CA VAL A 801 -64.17 5.14 53.37
C VAL A 801 -64.56 3.68 53.61
N GLN A 802 -63.61 2.75 53.57
CA GLN A 802 -63.88 1.33 53.85
C GLN A 802 -64.38 1.10 55.28
N ARG A 803 -63.79 1.76 56.29
CA ARG A 803 -64.22 1.64 57.69
C ARG A 803 -65.64 2.17 57.90
N GLU A 804 -66.01 3.26 57.24
CA GLU A 804 -67.37 3.81 57.36
C GLU A 804 -68.43 2.84 56.81
N LEU A 805 -68.11 2.17 55.70
CA LEU A 805 -69.00 1.20 55.06
C LEU A 805 -69.27 -0.01 55.96
N GLU A 806 -68.24 -0.55 56.63
CA GLU A 806 -68.39 -1.69 57.54
C GLU A 806 -69.29 -1.36 58.74
N ILE A 807 -69.18 -0.16 59.30
CA ILE A 807 -70.00 0.28 60.43
C ILE A 807 -71.47 0.36 60.04
N LYS A 808 -71.79 0.90 58.85
CA LYS A 808 -73.18 1.00 58.36
C LYS A 808 -73.81 -0.37 58.08
N ASN A 809 -73.03 -1.33 57.58
CA ASN A 809 -73.54 -2.68 57.32
C ASN A 809 -74.00 -3.40 58.61
N ARG A 810 -73.24 -3.28 59.71
CA ARG A 810 -73.63 -3.90 60.99
C ARG A 810 -74.93 -3.32 61.56
N GLN A 811 -75.19 -2.04 61.34
CA GLN A 811 -76.41 -1.39 61.81
C GLN A 811 -77.66 -1.89 61.07
N LEU A 812 -77.53 -2.23 59.77
CA LEU A 812 -78.63 -2.78 58.98
C LEU A 812 -79.03 -4.19 59.44
N GLU A 813 -78.06 -5.03 59.80
CA GLU A 813 -78.34 -6.41 60.26
C GLU A 813 -79.17 -6.45 61.54
N GLN A 814 -78.90 -5.59 62.52
CA GLN A 814 -79.65 -5.56 63.79
C GLN A 814 -81.11 -5.11 63.63
N LEU A 815 -81.39 -4.22 62.67
CA LEU A 815 -82.74 -3.75 62.37
C LEU A 815 -83.61 -4.83 61.69
N ALA A 816 -83.00 -5.85 61.09
CA ALA A 816 -83.71 -6.88 60.34
C ALA A 816 -84.25 -8.03 61.22
N ILE A 817 -83.65 -8.30 62.39
CA ILE A 817 -83.93 -9.51 63.20
C ILE A 817 -84.76 -9.27 64.48
N THR A 818 -85.11 -8.02 64.79
CA THR A 818 -85.87 -7.66 66.01
C THR A 818 -87.25 -7.10 65.68
N ASP A 819 -88.25 -7.41 66.53
CA ASP A 819 -89.58 -6.79 66.45
C ASP A 819 -89.50 -5.33 66.91
N ARG A 820 -90.07 -4.41 66.11
CA ARG A 820 -89.91 -2.97 66.36
C ARG A 820 -90.63 -2.50 67.61
N LEU A 821 -91.74 -3.16 67.98
CA LEU A 821 -92.58 -2.78 69.10
C LEU A 821 -92.06 -3.40 70.42
N THR A 822 -91.96 -4.72 70.47
CA THR A 822 -91.61 -5.44 71.71
C THR A 822 -90.10 -5.55 71.96
N ARG A 823 -89.27 -5.26 70.95
CA ARG A 823 -87.80 -5.45 70.97
C ARG A 823 -87.34 -6.88 71.25
N LEU A 824 -88.26 -7.84 71.21
CA LEU A 824 -87.94 -9.26 71.17
C LEU A 824 -87.48 -9.64 69.77
N TYR A 825 -87.00 -10.87 69.59
CA TYR A 825 -86.76 -11.37 68.24
C TYR A 825 -88.07 -11.40 67.44
N ASN A 826 -87.97 -11.10 66.15
CA ASN A 826 -89.11 -11.24 65.26
C ASN A 826 -89.22 -12.71 64.79
N ARG A 827 -90.34 -13.01 64.12
CA ARG A 827 -90.61 -14.34 63.56
C ARG A 827 -89.45 -14.88 62.72
N MET A 828 -88.81 -14.06 61.88
CA MET A 828 -87.71 -14.50 61.02
C MET A 828 -86.52 -15.05 61.83
N ARG A 829 -86.11 -14.37 62.91
CA ARG A 829 -85.03 -14.88 63.76
C ARG A 829 -85.44 -16.14 64.54
N LEU A 830 -86.71 -16.24 64.94
CA LEU A 830 -87.25 -17.42 65.63
C LEU A 830 -87.30 -18.65 64.72
N GLU A 831 -87.72 -18.51 63.45
CA GLU A 831 -87.72 -19.59 62.46
C GLU A 831 -86.30 -20.16 62.30
N LYS A 832 -85.29 -19.27 62.21
CA LYS A 832 -83.89 -19.69 62.20
C LYS A 832 -83.46 -20.38 63.50
N ALA A 833 -83.92 -19.90 64.66
CA ALA A 833 -83.60 -20.53 65.95
C ALA A 833 -84.23 -21.93 66.08
N PHE A 834 -85.41 -22.16 65.48
CA PHE A 834 -86.00 -23.50 65.37
C PHE A 834 -85.12 -24.45 64.56
N GLU A 835 -84.66 -24.00 63.38
CA GLU A 835 -83.76 -24.80 62.54
C GLU A 835 -82.49 -25.16 63.31
N GLU A 836 -81.86 -24.16 63.95
CA GLU A 836 -80.66 -24.33 64.78
C GLU A 836 -80.90 -25.35 65.91
N MET A 837 -82.00 -25.24 66.66
CA MET A 837 -82.32 -26.12 67.79
C MET A 837 -82.72 -27.53 67.37
N ILE A 838 -83.45 -27.70 66.27
CA ILE A 838 -83.81 -29.03 65.74
C ILE A 838 -82.55 -29.75 65.26
N ASP A 839 -81.69 -29.06 64.48
CA ASP A 839 -80.43 -29.62 64.00
C ASP A 839 -79.51 -30.03 65.16
N GLU A 840 -79.42 -29.20 66.20
CA GLU A 840 -78.64 -29.52 67.40
C GLU A 840 -79.23 -30.72 68.16
N SER A 841 -80.55 -30.77 68.29
CA SER A 841 -81.26 -31.84 69.04
C SER A 841 -81.21 -33.18 68.29
N GLU A 842 -81.37 -33.19 66.96
CA GLU A 842 -81.20 -34.38 66.12
C GLU A 842 -79.77 -34.96 66.22
N LYS A 843 -78.75 -34.10 66.34
CA LYS A 843 -77.33 -34.52 66.45
C LYS A 843 -76.94 -34.96 67.85
N SER A 844 -77.38 -34.25 68.88
CA SER A 844 -76.90 -34.42 70.26
C SER A 844 -77.83 -35.25 71.14
N GLY A 845 -79.07 -35.49 70.68
CA GLY A 845 -80.13 -36.12 71.47
C GLY A 845 -80.68 -35.23 72.60
N ARG A 846 -80.30 -33.95 72.65
CA ARG A 846 -80.82 -33.00 73.63
C ARG A 846 -82.29 -32.70 73.38
N ILE A 847 -83.01 -32.41 74.45
CA ILE A 847 -84.43 -32.08 74.41
C ILE A 847 -84.60 -30.57 74.51
N PHE A 848 -85.65 -30.06 73.90
CA PHE A 848 -86.12 -28.69 74.16
C PHE A 848 -87.64 -28.69 74.12
N SER A 849 -88.21 -27.69 74.78
CA SER A 849 -89.66 -27.49 74.79
C SER A 849 -90.02 -26.14 74.21
N VAL A 850 -91.23 -26.05 73.67
CA VAL A 850 -91.79 -24.86 73.04
C VAL A 850 -93.03 -24.47 73.79
N LEU A 851 -93.10 -23.19 74.15
CA LEU A 851 -94.26 -22.55 74.75
C LEU A 851 -94.83 -21.61 73.70
N LEU A 852 -96.07 -21.86 73.26
CA LEU A 852 -96.83 -20.92 72.45
C LEU A 852 -97.91 -20.29 73.31
N MET A 853 -97.90 -18.98 73.37
CA MET A 853 -98.71 -18.19 74.27
C MET A 853 -99.50 -17.15 73.51
N ASP A 854 -100.76 -17.00 73.89
CA ASP A 854 -101.68 -16.02 73.33
C ASP A 854 -102.45 -15.33 74.44
N ILE A 855 -102.61 -14.02 74.29
CA ILE A 855 -103.29 -13.17 75.27
C ILE A 855 -104.80 -13.35 75.14
N ASP A 856 -105.43 -13.82 76.22
CA ASP A 856 -106.86 -14.13 76.22
C ASP A 856 -107.70 -12.87 75.96
N PHE A 857 -108.57 -12.95 74.95
CA PHE A 857 -109.48 -11.87 74.55
C PHE A 857 -108.76 -10.56 74.18
N PHE A 858 -107.52 -10.59 73.69
CA PHE A 858 -106.76 -9.37 73.38
C PHE A 858 -107.46 -8.45 72.37
N LYS A 859 -108.17 -8.99 71.39
CA LYS A 859 -109.04 -8.18 70.52
C LYS A 859 -110.02 -7.32 71.31
N ARG A 860 -110.59 -7.82 72.41
CA ARG A 860 -111.47 -7.03 73.29
C ARG A 860 -110.70 -5.92 74.00
N VAL A 861 -109.45 -6.16 74.39
CA VAL A 861 -108.58 -5.11 74.95
C VAL A 861 -108.39 -3.99 73.92
N ASN A 862 -108.04 -4.34 72.69
CA ASN A 862 -107.91 -3.36 71.61
C ASN A 862 -109.22 -2.64 71.27
N ASP A 863 -110.32 -3.38 71.17
CA ASP A 863 -111.63 -2.82 70.80
C ASP A 863 -112.19 -1.92 71.91
N THR A 864 -111.83 -2.18 73.18
CA THR A 864 -112.32 -1.41 74.34
C THR A 864 -111.41 -0.22 74.68
N TYR A 865 -110.09 -0.40 74.67
CA TYR A 865 -109.11 0.58 75.16
C TYR A 865 -108.24 1.20 74.05
N GLY A 866 -108.39 0.73 72.81
CA GLY A 866 -107.63 1.19 71.66
C GLY A 866 -106.28 0.48 71.48
N HIS A 867 -105.80 0.46 70.23
CA HIS A 867 -104.57 -0.25 69.86
C HIS A 867 -103.31 0.22 70.60
N LEU A 868 -103.21 1.50 70.97
CA LEU A 868 -102.05 2.01 71.73
C LEU A 868 -101.96 1.39 73.12
N CYS A 869 -103.10 1.17 73.77
CA CYS A 869 -103.16 0.48 75.06
C CYS A 869 -102.83 -1.01 74.90
N GLY A 870 -103.33 -1.65 73.83
CA GLY A 870 -102.93 -3.01 73.48
C GLY A 870 -101.42 -3.16 73.21
N ASP A 871 -100.81 -2.20 72.51
CA ASP A 871 -99.37 -2.18 72.25
C ASP A 871 -98.55 -2.05 73.56
N ALA A 872 -99.05 -1.28 74.52
CA ALA A 872 -98.46 -1.21 75.87
C ALA A 872 -98.57 -2.56 76.59
N VAL A 873 -99.74 -3.22 76.55
CA VAL A 873 -99.93 -4.57 77.10
C VAL A 873 -98.96 -5.58 76.47
N LEU A 874 -98.77 -5.54 75.14
CA LEU A 874 -97.81 -6.40 74.44
C LEU A 874 -96.36 -6.13 74.87
N THR A 875 -96.02 -4.87 75.10
CA THR A 875 -94.68 -4.47 75.53
C THR A 875 -94.41 -4.87 76.98
N ASP A 876 -95.39 -4.73 77.86
CA ASP A 876 -95.30 -5.15 79.25
C ASP A 876 -95.19 -6.68 79.35
N ILE A 877 -96.01 -7.42 78.61
CA ILE A 877 -95.89 -8.89 78.53
C ILE A 877 -94.51 -9.27 77.99
N ALA A 878 -94.04 -8.66 76.91
CA ALA A 878 -92.70 -8.91 76.39
C ALA A 878 -91.60 -8.67 77.44
N SER A 879 -91.73 -7.62 78.26
CA SER A 879 -90.83 -7.32 79.37
C SER A 879 -90.86 -8.38 80.46
N ILE A 880 -92.07 -8.82 80.86
CA ILE A 880 -92.26 -9.91 81.83
C ILE A 880 -91.60 -11.18 81.32
N LEU A 881 -91.86 -11.56 80.07
CA LEU A 881 -91.27 -12.75 79.46
C LEU A 881 -89.75 -12.66 79.39
N LYS A 882 -89.20 -11.52 78.97
CA LYS A 882 -87.75 -11.31 78.88
C LYS A 882 -87.08 -11.34 80.25
N GLY A 883 -87.74 -10.87 81.30
CA GLY A 883 -87.23 -10.88 82.66
C GLY A 883 -87.23 -12.27 83.33
N HIS A 884 -88.08 -13.19 82.87
CA HIS A 884 -88.28 -14.49 83.52
C HIS A 884 -87.88 -15.70 82.66
N CYS A 885 -87.51 -15.49 81.39
CA CYS A 885 -86.91 -16.52 80.55
C CYS A 885 -85.36 -16.52 80.66
N SER A 886 -84.74 -17.69 80.53
CA SER A 886 -83.28 -17.83 80.53
C SER A 886 -82.62 -17.08 79.37
N ALA A 887 -81.37 -16.63 79.54
CA ALA A 887 -80.58 -16.00 78.48
C ALA A 887 -80.35 -16.90 77.25
N ASN A 888 -80.45 -18.22 77.44
CA ASN A 888 -80.35 -19.21 76.35
C ASN A 888 -81.71 -19.53 75.70
N ALA A 889 -82.83 -19.06 76.28
CA ALA A 889 -84.13 -19.24 75.67
C ALA A 889 -84.31 -18.24 74.51
N THR A 890 -84.87 -18.71 73.40
CA THR A 890 -85.21 -17.81 72.30
C THR A 890 -86.64 -17.32 72.48
N LEU A 891 -86.77 -16.06 72.88
CA LEU A 891 -88.05 -15.38 73.06
C LEU A 891 -88.34 -14.49 71.84
N ALA A 892 -89.49 -14.71 71.21
CA ALA A 892 -89.91 -13.94 70.05
C ALA A 892 -91.40 -13.61 70.10
N ARG A 893 -91.76 -12.49 69.46
CA ARG A 893 -93.14 -12.22 69.11
C ARG A 893 -93.47 -12.98 67.84
N TRP A 894 -94.33 -14.00 67.97
CA TRP A 894 -94.68 -14.91 66.89
C TRP A 894 -95.75 -14.33 65.97
N GLY A 895 -96.74 -13.66 66.57
CA GLY A 895 -97.91 -13.09 65.90
C GLY A 895 -98.35 -11.76 66.49
N GLY A 896 -99.56 -11.32 66.12
CA GLY A 896 -100.12 -10.05 66.58
C GLY A 896 -100.23 -9.97 68.10
N GLU A 897 -100.74 -11.01 68.74
CA GLU A 897 -100.91 -11.11 70.20
C GLU A 897 -100.26 -12.39 70.77
N GLU A 898 -99.41 -13.03 69.96
CA GLU A 898 -98.82 -14.33 70.25
C GLU A 898 -97.33 -14.21 70.51
N PHE A 899 -96.87 -14.87 71.56
CA PHE A 899 -95.47 -14.99 71.93
C PHE A 899 -95.06 -16.45 71.90
N MET A 900 -93.84 -16.71 71.47
CA MET A 900 -93.30 -18.04 71.48
C MET A 900 -91.92 -18.06 72.13
N VAL A 901 -91.72 -19.07 72.97
CA VAL A 901 -90.46 -19.31 73.68
C VAL A 901 -89.97 -20.69 73.32
N ILE A 902 -88.73 -20.77 72.82
CA ILE A 902 -87.99 -22.02 72.70
C ILE A 902 -87.11 -22.13 73.94
N CYS A 903 -87.33 -23.18 74.73
CA CYS A 903 -86.65 -23.45 75.98
C CYS A 903 -85.72 -24.67 75.82
N PRO A 904 -84.40 -24.46 75.60
CA PRO A 904 -83.44 -25.54 75.55
C PRO A 904 -83.37 -26.29 76.89
N ASP A 905 -83.13 -27.60 76.81
CA ASP A 905 -82.86 -28.49 77.95
C ASP A 905 -83.98 -28.53 79.01
N MET A 906 -85.23 -28.22 78.63
CA MET A 906 -86.41 -28.40 79.49
C MET A 906 -87.27 -29.56 79.01
N THR A 907 -87.58 -30.49 79.92
CA THR A 907 -88.61 -31.53 79.73
C THR A 907 -90.00 -30.91 79.64
N LEU A 908 -90.99 -31.68 79.16
CA LEU A 908 -92.37 -31.22 79.06
C LEU A 908 -92.93 -30.74 80.40
N ASP A 909 -92.68 -31.47 81.50
CA ASP A 909 -93.17 -31.12 82.83
C ASP A 909 -92.51 -29.85 83.38
N GLU A 910 -91.20 -29.70 83.20
CA GLU A 910 -90.45 -28.50 83.59
C GLU A 910 -90.93 -27.28 82.80
N ALA A 911 -91.11 -27.44 81.49
CA ALA A 911 -91.61 -26.39 80.60
C ALA A 911 -93.06 -26.03 80.91
N THR A 912 -93.89 -27.01 81.30
CA THR A 912 -95.29 -26.79 81.71
C THR A 912 -95.36 -26.04 83.03
N THR A 913 -94.51 -26.40 83.99
CA THR A 913 -94.40 -25.70 85.27
C THR A 913 -93.91 -24.25 85.06
N HIS A 914 -92.91 -24.07 84.18
CA HIS A 914 -92.41 -22.75 83.82
C HIS A 914 -93.47 -21.91 83.10
N ALA A 915 -94.21 -22.52 82.17
CA ALA A 915 -95.34 -21.87 81.51
C ALA A 915 -96.42 -21.43 82.51
N ASP A 916 -96.76 -22.27 83.51
CA ASP A 916 -97.81 -21.89 84.47
C ASP A 916 -97.33 -20.76 85.38
N MET A 917 -96.05 -20.74 85.74
CA MET A 917 -95.43 -19.60 86.42
C MET A 917 -95.53 -18.32 85.60
N LEU A 918 -95.15 -18.36 84.30
CA LEU A 918 -95.27 -17.19 83.41
C LEU A 918 -96.73 -16.72 83.27
N ARG A 919 -97.66 -17.67 83.16
CA ARG A 919 -99.09 -17.38 83.12
C ARG A 919 -99.57 -16.70 84.40
N GLN A 920 -99.19 -17.20 85.58
CA GLN A 920 -99.55 -16.61 86.87
C GLN A 920 -98.98 -15.19 87.00
N LEU A 921 -97.71 -14.98 86.65
CA LEU A 921 -97.09 -13.66 86.66
C LEU A 921 -97.85 -12.66 85.78
N ILE A 922 -98.31 -13.10 84.60
CA ILE A 922 -99.08 -12.25 83.71
C ILE A 922 -100.49 -12.00 84.28
N ALA A 923 -101.16 -13.02 84.81
CA ALA A 923 -102.49 -12.89 85.39
C ALA A 923 -102.53 -11.97 86.63
N ASP A 924 -101.47 -12.00 87.44
CA ASP A 924 -101.31 -11.18 88.65
C ASP A 924 -100.80 -9.76 88.33
N HIS A 925 -100.26 -9.54 87.12
CA HIS A 925 -99.77 -8.24 86.71
C HIS A 925 -100.93 -7.26 86.47
N GLN A 926 -100.83 -6.08 87.08
CA GLN A 926 -101.78 -4.99 86.85
C GLN A 926 -101.33 -4.18 85.64
N PHE A 927 -101.94 -4.45 84.50
CA PHE A 927 -101.75 -3.70 83.27
C PHE A 927 -102.39 -2.32 83.41
N PRO A 928 -101.63 -1.23 83.19
CA PRO A 928 -102.17 0.12 83.21
C PRO A 928 -103.39 0.23 82.29
N ASP A 929 -104.45 0.88 82.77
CA ASP A 929 -105.73 1.13 82.10
C ASP A 929 -106.62 -0.10 81.78
N VAL A 930 -106.04 -1.29 81.61
CA VAL A 930 -106.77 -2.55 81.29
C VAL A 930 -107.10 -3.38 82.53
N GLY A 931 -106.33 -3.20 83.62
CA GLY A 931 -106.47 -3.98 84.85
C GLY A 931 -105.76 -5.33 84.74
N SER A 932 -106.51 -6.44 84.70
CA SER A 932 -105.93 -7.78 84.61
C SER A 932 -106.16 -8.39 83.22
N CYS A 933 -105.09 -8.91 82.62
CA CYS A 933 -105.12 -9.71 81.40
C CYS A 933 -104.56 -11.10 81.71
N THR A 934 -105.12 -12.13 81.07
CA THR A 934 -104.62 -13.49 81.23
C THR A 934 -104.08 -13.99 79.90
N VAL A 935 -103.22 -15.00 79.96
CA VAL A 935 -102.74 -15.72 78.78
C VAL A 935 -103.12 -17.17 78.87
N SER A 936 -103.37 -17.77 77.72
CA SER A 936 -103.40 -19.22 77.57
C SER A 936 -102.08 -19.66 76.96
N ILE A 937 -101.53 -20.79 77.42
CA ILE A 937 -100.24 -21.30 76.94
C ILE A 937 -100.35 -22.78 76.56
N GLY A 938 -99.92 -23.09 75.34
CA GLY A 938 -99.72 -24.44 74.86
C GLY A 938 -98.25 -24.84 74.95
N VAL A 939 -97.99 -25.99 75.57
CA VAL A 939 -96.62 -26.50 75.76
C VAL A 939 -96.44 -27.83 75.06
N THR A 940 -95.32 -27.97 74.38
CA THR A 940 -94.91 -29.24 73.77
C THR A 940 -93.40 -29.42 73.91
N GLN A 941 -92.98 -30.67 74.00
CA GLN A 941 -91.57 -31.04 73.95
C GLN A 941 -91.22 -31.56 72.56
N TRP A 942 -90.01 -31.27 72.10
CA TRP A 942 -89.47 -31.85 70.88
C TRP A 942 -89.18 -33.34 71.05
N GLN A 943 -89.54 -34.13 70.04
CA GLN A 943 -89.17 -35.52 69.94
C GLN A 943 -88.46 -35.81 68.62
N LEU A 944 -87.69 -36.90 68.59
CA LEU A 944 -86.93 -37.28 67.39
C LEU A 944 -87.86 -37.42 66.18
N GLY A 945 -87.54 -36.68 65.11
CA GLY A 945 -88.32 -36.64 63.87
C GLY A 945 -89.32 -35.48 63.78
N ASP A 946 -89.52 -34.72 64.85
CA ASP A 946 -90.29 -33.48 64.79
C ASP A 946 -89.59 -32.41 63.93
N LYS A 947 -90.38 -31.74 63.10
CA LYS A 947 -89.97 -30.54 62.35
C LYS A 947 -90.63 -29.32 62.96
N GLN A 948 -90.14 -28.13 62.64
CA GLN A 948 -90.69 -26.88 63.16
C GLN A 948 -92.22 -26.83 63.03
N LYS A 949 -92.76 -27.18 61.84
CA LYS A 949 -94.21 -27.19 61.61
C LYS A 949 -94.96 -28.14 62.54
N SER A 950 -94.42 -29.32 62.86
CA SER A 950 -95.10 -30.26 63.77
C SER A 950 -95.08 -29.77 65.21
N LEU A 951 -93.99 -29.15 65.66
CA LEU A 951 -93.88 -28.54 67.00
C LEU A 951 -94.85 -27.37 67.14
N THR A 952 -94.86 -26.44 66.18
CA THR A 952 -95.76 -25.30 66.20
C THR A 952 -97.21 -25.74 66.18
N LEU A 953 -97.57 -26.72 65.34
CA LEU A 953 -98.94 -27.24 65.27
C LEU A 953 -99.36 -27.91 66.60
N ARG A 954 -98.47 -28.66 67.24
CA ARG A 954 -98.75 -29.31 68.53
C ARG A 954 -98.85 -28.30 69.67
N ALA A 955 -97.98 -27.29 69.70
CA ALA A 955 -98.07 -26.19 70.66
C ALA A 955 -99.37 -25.39 70.47
N ASP A 956 -99.78 -25.14 69.23
CA ASP A 956 -101.05 -24.48 68.89
C ASP A 956 -102.27 -25.32 69.30
N THR A 957 -102.23 -26.63 69.07
CA THR A 957 -103.29 -27.55 69.52
C THR A 957 -103.39 -27.56 71.05
N ALA A 958 -102.26 -27.58 71.75
CA ALA A 958 -102.22 -27.48 73.21
C ALA A 958 -102.78 -26.14 73.69
N LEU A 959 -102.43 -25.04 73.02
CA LEU A 959 -102.95 -23.70 73.32
C LEU A 959 -104.47 -23.63 73.08
N TYR A 960 -104.95 -24.26 72.01
CA TYR A 960 -106.38 -24.35 71.70
C TYR A 960 -107.14 -25.06 72.82
N HIS A 961 -106.64 -26.19 73.33
CA HIS A 961 -107.24 -26.87 74.49
C HIS A 961 -107.23 -26.00 75.75
N ALA A 962 -106.16 -25.23 76.00
CA ALA A 962 -106.14 -24.28 77.10
C ALA A 962 -107.25 -23.23 76.97
N LYS A 963 -107.52 -22.74 75.76
CA LYS A 963 -108.60 -21.79 75.49
C LYS A 963 -110.00 -22.41 75.62
N GLU A 964 -110.22 -23.64 75.16
CA GLU A 964 -111.54 -24.30 75.26
C GLU A 964 -111.91 -24.71 76.69
N GLN A 965 -110.94 -25.16 77.49
CA GLN A 965 -111.22 -25.62 78.85
C GLN A 965 -111.49 -24.49 79.85
N GLY A 966 -111.49 -23.24 79.40
CA GLY A 966 -111.86 -22.07 80.20
C GLY A 966 -110.83 -20.93 80.21
N ARG A 967 -109.77 -20.99 79.37
CA ARG A 967 -108.69 -19.99 79.30
C ARG A 967 -107.90 -19.84 80.60
N ASN A 968 -106.96 -18.90 80.63
CA ASN A 968 -106.04 -18.64 81.73
C ASN A 968 -105.44 -19.92 82.31
N ARG A 969 -104.88 -20.77 81.45
CA ARG A 969 -104.28 -22.03 81.84
C ARG A 969 -103.19 -22.48 80.89
N VAL A 970 -102.47 -23.49 81.34
CA VAL A 970 -101.49 -24.20 80.54
C VAL A 970 -102.03 -25.58 80.20
N CYS A 971 -101.94 -25.94 78.93
CA CYS A 971 -102.15 -27.31 78.48
C CYS A 971 -100.89 -27.81 77.80
N ALA A 972 -100.52 -29.05 78.08
CA ALA A 972 -99.36 -29.70 77.52
C ALA A 972 -99.81 -30.90 76.67
N LEU A 973 -99.15 -31.12 75.53
CA LEU A 973 -99.37 -32.30 74.69
C LEU A 973 -98.05 -33.05 74.47
N GLU A 974 -98.05 -34.34 74.78
CA GLU A 974 -96.99 -35.27 74.40
C GLU A 974 -97.19 -35.77 72.96
N ALA A 975 -96.10 -36.16 72.28
CA ALA A 975 -96.26 -36.78 70.97
C ALA A 975 -96.94 -38.15 71.09
N GLY A 976 -98.04 -38.34 70.35
CA GLY A 976 -98.77 -39.61 70.26
C GLY A 976 -100.19 -39.59 70.83
N GLN A 977 -100.58 -38.55 71.58
CA GLN A 977 -102.00 -38.30 71.88
C GLN A 977 -102.68 -37.73 70.62
N LYS A 978 -103.64 -38.47 70.04
CA LYS A 978 -104.54 -37.91 69.02
C LYS A 978 -105.55 -36.98 69.71
N ALA A 979 -105.85 -35.88 69.04
CA ALA A 979 -106.83 -34.86 69.43
C ALA A 979 -108.16 -35.44 69.93
#